data_AF-D9PF43-F1
#
_entry.id   AF-D9PF43-F1
#
_cell.length_a   1.000
_cell.length_b   1.000
_cell.length_c   1.000
_cell.angle_alpha   90.00
_cell.angle_beta   90.00
_cell.angle_gamma   90.00
#
_symmetry.space_group_name_H-M   'P 1'
#
loop_
_entity.id
_entity.type
_entity.pdbx_description
1 polymer ?
#
loop_
_entity_poly.entity_id
_entity_poly.type
_entity_poly.pdbx_seq_one_letter_code
_entity_poly.pdbx_strand_id
1 'polypeptide(L)'
;MSYDQNKIKFQTYSWVYGTTSFRVSELKYKIEKQLLLVEDLRTLYPESDWKELQSVYFDLLVEAELSKDSAKEIEKDARQKTSSLKDLGLVTEDRKMTSIGKLILETTLDRDNIKFDNVFSLRGDSYLYFKQFLKIEFSKNSDSSYNSFLINPFFALIYSIVKLGSVSNDFFNLLLPIQKDFIELKGLIDSFIANDGSLDIQQILLDKISSMENYQNALNYFLENAKDEENFKTVFMNMKGGKFDLPYKDFYELITSYITSDPMEIKLERLKSLADYISDDLSASLLKKKYYKLLFDLDNKPKKADFKEELIIAFESSFLYRNANFDENFFYLVHLVKWYTNLEKEYSDNNKRFLALTDSLIFEDDNIKLNPIIKVYFDDIIDSLVDNYVLQDKEEYQRKLHHNIELSEINLILEKDIKLFAEQLLSLYPTLDVSRNIQEQIFYFSKNDKLQRFNQLIDTHFSTTSLSELFAHIVAREDDKILNYQNINWDANIPTIFEYLTGIAWYLITNKQSDIADFLNMSLDSNLLPLRFAGGGQSDIICKYSDEDILIEVTLSNDENQRRMELEPVSRHLGRYRLAGNNAYAIFVAPYLDPNVLVGFRSYKYLNYYDRKDTSNFVSGLKIIPLTVEDIKFILENNLKYEKLKSCFENLYQDDEKDGFQWYNNVVNPKIRLLCS
;
A
#
# COMPACT_ATOMS: atom_id res chain seq x y z
N MET A 1 -32.60 29.63 17.60
CA MET A 1 -31.19 29.33 17.94
C MET A 1 -30.32 30.40 17.30
N SER A 2 -29.08 30.58 17.75
CA SER A 2 -28.17 31.56 17.13
C SER A 2 -27.23 30.81 16.19
N TYR A 3 -26.97 31.35 15.00
CA TYR A 3 -25.97 30.83 14.07
C TYR A 3 -25.17 31.97 13.42
N ASP A 4 -23.93 31.67 13.05
CA ASP A 4 -23.05 32.51 12.23
C ASP A 4 -22.75 31.79 10.92
N GLN A 5 -23.34 32.28 9.83
CA GLN A 5 -23.19 31.68 8.51
C GLN A 5 -21.73 31.66 8.03
N ASN A 6 -20.89 32.59 8.49
CA ASN A 6 -19.47 32.64 8.10
C ASN A 6 -18.65 31.48 8.69
N LYS A 7 -19.20 30.80 9.70
CA LYS A 7 -18.61 29.61 10.33
C LYS A 7 -19.09 28.32 9.68
N ILE A 8 -20.08 28.37 8.79
CA ILE A 8 -20.58 27.21 8.04
C ILE A 8 -19.64 26.94 6.86
N LYS A 9 -18.52 26.28 7.17
CA LYS A 9 -17.54 25.83 6.20
C LYS A 9 -16.85 24.58 6.71
N PHE A 10 -16.29 23.82 5.79
CA PHE A 10 -15.50 22.66 6.14
C PHE A 10 -14.38 23.05 7.11
N GLN A 11 -14.23 22.27 8.17
CA GLN A 11 -13.11 22.34 9.10
C GLN A 11 -12.50 20.95 9.20
N THR A 12 -11.17 20.88 9.17
CA THR A 12 -10.44 19.62 9.29
C THR A 12 -10.77 18.96 10.64
N TYR A 13 -11.31 17.74 10.57
CA TYR A 13 -11.75 16.96 11.73
C TYR A 13 -10.95 15.66 11.92
N SER A 14 -10.11 15.30 10.94
CA SER A 14 -9.25 14.13 11.00
C SER A 14 -7.90 14.42 10.36
N TRP A 15 -6.87 13.70 10.78
CA TRP A 15 -5.57 13.71 10.11
C TRP A 15 -5.50 12.66 8.97
N VAL A 16 -4.71 12.98 7.95
CA VAL A 16 -4.35 12.08 6.86
C VAL A 16 -2.94 12.42 6.38
N TYR A 17 -2.11 11.41 6.16
CA TYR A 17 -0.78 11.58 5.56
C TYR A 17 -0.90 11.83 4.06
N GLY A 18 -0.11 12.76 3.54
CA GLY A 18 -0.07 13.10 2.11
C GLY A 18 -1.40 13.64 1.58
N THR A 19 -1.58 13.56 0.25
CA THR A 19 -2.80 14.06 -0.41
C THR A 19 -3.56 12.92 -1.08
N THR A 20 -4.90 12.94 -1.00
CA THR A 20 -5.75 11.95 -1.71
C THR A 20 -5.67 12.08 -3.23
N SER A 21 -5.18 13.21 -3.74
CA SER A 21 -4.93 13.45 -5.17
C SER A 21 -3.67 12.73 -5.68
N PHE A 22 -2.78 12.30 -4.78
CA PHE A 22 -1.62 11.46 -5.09
C PHE A 22 -1.67 10.10 -4.39
N ARG A 23 -2.86 9.51 -4.35
CA ARG A 23 -3.07 8.15 -3.86
C ARG A 23 -2.76 7.15 -4.98
N VAL A 24 -1.60 6.53 -4.91
CA VAL A 24 -1.00 5.73 -5.99
C VAL A 24 -0.42 4.41 -5.46
N SER A 25 -0.45 3.37 -6.29
CA SER A 25 0.35 2.16 -6.09
C SER A 25 1.84 2.46 -6.17
N GLU A 26 2.69 1.60 -5.59
CA GLU A 26 4.15 1.74 -5.64
C GLU A 26 4.60 3.12 -5.10
N LEU A 27 3.96 3.61 -4.02
CA LEU A 27 4.14 4.97 -3.50
C LEU A 27 5.61 5.32 -3.27
N LYS A 28 6.37 4.41 -2.66
CA LYS A 28 7.80 4.57 -2.38
C LYS A 28 8.61 4.87 -3.65
N TYR A 29 8.46 4.05 -4.68
CA TYR A 29 9.10 4.26 -5.98
C TYR A 29 8.71 5.61 -6.60
N LYS A 30 7.43 5.98 -6.52
CA LYS A 30 6.96 7.24 -7.07
C LYS A 30 7.45 8.45 -6.28
N ILE A 31 7.71 8.32 -4.98
CA ILE A 31 8.42 9.33 -4.18
C ILE A 31 9.85 9.48 -4.70
N GLU A 32 10.59 8.38 -4.81
CA GLU A 32 11.99 8.37 -5.27
C GLU A 32 12.15 8.94 -6.68
N LYS A 33 11.27 8.54 -7.61
CA LYS A 33 11.27 9.08 -8.98
C LYS A 33 11.00 10.58 -8.98
N GLN A 34 10.06 11.05 -8.17
CA GLN A 34 9.81 12.49 -8.06
C GLN A 34 10.97 13.25 -7.43
N LEU A 35 11.73 12.66 -6.50
CA LEU A 35 12.94 13.27 -5.94
C LEU A 35 13.99 13.49 -7.04
N LEU A 36 14.20 12.50 -7.92
CA LEU A 36 15.06 12.66 -9.11
C LEU A 36 14.59 13.83 -9.99
N LEU A 37 13.30 13.88 -10.34
CA LEU A 37 12.76 14.95 -11.18
C LEU A 37 12.88 16.33 -10.52
N VAL A 38 12.71 16.42 -9.21
CA VAL A 38 12.90 17.67 -8.46
C VAL A 38 14.38 18.07 -8.46
N GLU A 39 15.29 17.13 -8.30
CA GLU A 39 16.73 17.39 -8.39
C GLU A 39 17.12 17.91 -9.77
N ASP A 40 16.71 17.22 -10.85
CA ASP A 40 16.95 17.62 -12.23
C ASP A 40 16.39 19.02 -12.52
N LEU A 41 15.14 19.27 -12.13
CA LEU A 41 14.50 20.57 -12.27
C LEU A 41 15.30 21.66 -11.55
N ARG A 42 15.74 21.41 -10.31
CA ARG A 42 16.46 22.39 -9.49
C ARG A 42 17.91 22.60 -9.93
N THR A 43 18.53 21.64 -10.61
CA THR A 43 19.80 21.85 -11.29
C THR A 43 19.67 22.88 -12.43
N LEU A 44 18.57 22.83 -13.18
CA LEU A 44 18.29 23.78 -14.28
C LEU A 44 17.79 25.13 -13.78
N TYR A 45 16.97 25.13 -12.71
CA TYR A 45 16.30 26.32 -12.17
C TYR A 45 16.53 26.46 -10.65
N PRO A 46 17.77 26.77 -10.21
CA PRO A 46 18.15 26.75 -8.80
C PRO A 46 17.43 27.81 -7.95
N GLU A 47 17.18 29.00 -8.52
CA GLU A 47 16.64 30.16 -7.80
C GLU A 47 15.22 30.57 -8.20
N SER A 48 14.61 29.88 -9.17
CA SER A 48 13.23 30.17 -9.60
C SER A 48 12.22 29.78 -8.52
N ASP A 49 11.16 30.56 -8.38
CA ASP A 49 10.07 30.27 -7.45
C ASP A 49 9.32 29.01 -7.88
N TRP A 50 8.97 28.13 -6.94
CA TRP A 50 8.26 26.89 -7.24
C TRP A 50 6.99 27.12 -8.07
N LYS A 51 6.26 28.21 -7.83
CA LYS A 51 5.03 28.53 -8.57
C LYS A 51 5.28 28.71 -10.06
N GLU A 52 6.42 29.27 -10.44
CA GLU A 52 6.81 29.47 -11.84
C GLU A 52 7.23 28.16 -12.52
N LEU A 53 7.65 27.17 -11.73
CA LEU A 53 8.14 25.88 -12.22
C LEU A 53 7.06 24.79 -12.33
N GLN A 54 5.84 25.03 -11.85
CA GLN A 54 4.80 23.98 -11.77
C GLN A 54 4.47 23.36 -13.13
N SER A 55 4.37 24.18 -14.18
CA SER A 55 4.10 23.69 -15.54
C SER A 55 5.27 22.88 -16.11
N VAL A 56 6.51 23.36 -15.91
CA VAL A 56 7.72 22.64 -16.35
C VAL A 56 7.86 21.30 -15.62
N TYR A 57 7.59 21.29 -14.32
CA TYR A 57 7.58 20.05 -13.54
C TYR A 57 6.47 19.09 -13.98
N PHE A 58 5.31 19.60 -14.39
CA PHE A 58 4.25 18.76 -14.93
C PHE A 58 4.70 18.02 -16.19
N ASP A 59 5.42 18.69 -17.10
CA ASP A 59 5.96 18.07 -18.31
C ASP A 59 6.93 16.94 -17.94
N LEU A 60 7.82 17.15 -16.97
CA LEU A 60 8.70 16.10 -16.44
C LEU A 60 7.92 14.91 -15.85
N LEU A 61 6.80 15.16 -15.17
CA LEU A 61 5.93 14.08 -14.67
C LEU A 61 5.30 13.28 -15.81
N VAL A 62 4.94 13.91 -16.93
CA VAL A 62 4.38 13.22 -18.11
C VAL A 62 5.45 12.38 -18.79
N GLU A 63 6.63 12.94 -19.03
CA GLU A 63 7.79 12.22 -19.59
C GLU A 63 8.18 11.01 -18.72
N ALA A 64 8.05 11.16 -17.40
CA ALA A 64 8.28 10.10 -16.43
C ALA A 64 7.09 9.14 -16.25
N GLU A 65 6.01 9.24 -17.02
CA GLU A 65 4.80 8.42 -16.89
C GLU A 65 4.15 8.47 -15.49
N LEU A 66 4.40 9.53 -14.73
CA LEU A 66 3.80 9.81 -13.43
C LEU A 66 2.51 10.64 -13.55
N SER A 67 2.27 11.21 -14.73
CA SER A 67 1.07 11.98 -15.09
C SER A 67 0.66 11.69 -16.53
N LYS A 68 -0.59 12.05 -16.88
CA LYS A 68 -1.08 11.99 -18.26
C LYS A 68 -1.11 13.39 -18.86
N ASP A 69 -0.77 13.50 -20.13
CA ASP A 69 -0.85 14.72 -20.94
C ASP A 69 -2.27 15.31 -21.02
N SER A 70 -3.30 14.50 -20.76
CA SER A 70 -4.71 14.89 -20.77
C SER A 70 -5.18 15.73 -19.57
N ALA A 71 -4.30 16.12 -18.64
CA ALA A 71 -4.69 16.85 -17.44
C ALA A 71 -5.13 18.29 -17.76
N LYS A 72 -6.21 18.76 -17.11
CA LYS A 72 -6.80 20.09 -17.36
C LYS A 72 -6.22 21.20 -16.47
N GLU A 73 -5.78 20.86 -15.26
CA GLU A 73 -5.25 21.82 -14.28
C GLU A 73 -3.78 21.47 -13.93
N ILE A 74 -2.89 21.54 -14.93
CA ILE A 74 -1.51 21.01 -14.83
C ILE A 74 -0.71 21.55 -13.63
N GLU A 75 -0.81 22.85 -13.33
CA GLU A 75 -0.11 23.49 -12.20
C GLU A 75 -0.60 22.96 -10.84
N LYS A 76 -1.91 22.79 -10.73
CA LYS A 76 -2.54 22.24 -9.53
C LYS A 76 -2.13 20.78 -9.33
N ASP A 77 -2.13 19.99 -10.41
CA ASP A 77 -1.73 18.58 -10.37
C ASP A 77 -0.25 18.43 -10.00
N ALA A 78 0.64 19.25 -10.57
CA ALA A 78 2.05 19.31 -10.20
C ALA A 78 2.24 19.63 -8.71
N ARG A 79 1.51 20.63 -8.20
CA ARG A 79 1.52 20.97 -6.78
C ARG A 79 1.04 19.80 -5.91
N GLN A 80 -0.07 19.17 -6.26
CA GLN A 80 -0.66 18.07 -5.48
C GLN A 80 0.23 16.83 -5.44
N LYS A 81 0.87 16.49 -6.57
CA LYS A 81 1.78 15.33 -6.67
C LYS A 81 3.06 15.52 -5.85
N THR A 82 3.60 16.74 -5.84
CA THR A 82 4.79 17.06 -5.04
C THR A 82 4.53 17.33 -3.56
N SER A 83 3.28 17.63 -3.15
CA SER A 83 2.96 17.97 -1.76
C SER A 83 3.42 16.92 -0.77
N SER A 84 3.25 15.63 -1.10
CA SER A 84 3.67 14.55 -0.22
C SER A 84 5.18 14.55 0.08
N LEU A 85 6.03 14.99 -0.86
CA LEU A 85 7.47 15.11 -0.63
C LEU A 85 7.77 16.18 0.43
N LYS A 86 7.02 17.28 0.38
CA LYS A 86 7.11 18.40 1.32
C LYS A 86 6.60 17.99 2.70
N ASP A 87 5.45 17.32 2.75
CA ASP A 87 4.83 16.86 3.99
C ASP A 87 5.72 15.84 4.71
N LEU A 88 6.46 15.03 3.96
CA LEU A 88 7.49 14.12 4.48
C LEU A 88 8.82 14.81 4.82
N GLY A 89 9.00 16.11 4.55
CA GLY A 89 10.24 16.84 4.80
C GLY A 89 11.38 16.59 3.82
N LEU A 90 11.11 15.90 2.71
CA LEU A 90 12.13 15.53 1.71
C LEU A 90 12.51 16.70 0.82
N VAL A 91 11.60 17.66 0.70
CA VAL A 91 11.82 18.94 0.02
C VAL A 91 11.26 20.07 0.86
N THR A 92 11.76 21.28 0.67
CA THR A 92 11.25 22.48 1.34
C THR A 92 9.87 22.90 0.81
N GLU A 93 9.26 23.93 1.42
CA GLU A 93 8.05 24.59 0.89
C GLU A 93 8.22 25.00 -0.59
N ASP A 94 9.40 25.50 -0.95
CA ASP A 94 9.77 25.85 -2.32
C ASP A 94 10.26 24.63 -3.13
N ARG A 95 10.01 23.39 -2.70
CA ARG A 95 10.45 22.16 -3.40
C ARG A 95 11.95 22.14 -3.73
N LYS A 96 12.79 22.66 -2.82
CA LYS A 96 14.25 22.46 -2.88
C LYS A 96 14.61 21.22 -2.08
N MET A 97 15.54 20.40 -2.57
CA MET A 97 15.91 19.14 -1.92
C MET A 97 16.50 19.39 -0.52
N THR A 98 15.99 18.68 0.50
CA THR A 98 16.51 18.75 1.86
C THR A 98 17.62 17.72 2.07
N SER A 99 18.31 17.78 3.23
CA SER A 99 19.38 16.82 3.52
C SER A 99 18.85 15.38 3.62
N ILE A 100 17.66 15.18 4.21
CA ILE A 100 17.01 13.87 4.25
C ILE A 100 16.51 13.42 2.86
N GLY A 101 16.00 14.35 2.04
CA GLY A 101 15.58 14.03 0.67
C GLY A 101 16.73 13.49 -0.18
N LYS A 102 17.90 14.13 -0.10
CA LYS A 102 19.14 13.65 -0.76
C LYS A 102 19.53 12.27 -0.26
N LEU A 103 19.53 12.06 1.06
CA LEU A 103 19.93 10.78 1.65
C LEU A 103 19.00 9.63 1.24
N ILE A 104 17.67 9.86 1.18
CA ILE A 104 16.72 8.85 0.68
C ILE A 104 17.02 8.54 -0.78
N LEU A 105 17.26 9.57 -1.60
CA LEU A 105 17.59 9.39 -3.01
C LEU A 105 18.89 8.60 -3.21
N GLU A 106 19.96 8.96 -2.50
CA GLU A 106 21.24 8.25 -2.53
C GLU A 106 21.10 6.79 -2.10
N THR A 107 20.37 6.54 -1.00
CA THR A 107 20.10 5.17 -0.51
C THR A 107 19.32 4.35 -1.53
N THR A 108 18.40 4.98 -2.27
CA THR A 108 17.62 4.34 -3.33
C THR A 108 18.49 3.96 -4.54
N LEU A 109 19.49 4.78 -4.86
CA LEU A 109 20.40 4.57 -5.99
C LEU A 109 21.47 3.51 -5.68
N ASP A 110 21.88 3.34 -4.42
CA ASP A 110 22.84 2.32 -3.95
C ASP A 110 22.17 0.94 -3.73
N ARG A 111 21.56 0.40 -4.80
CA ARG A 111 20.78 -0.85 -4.75
C ARG A 111 21.58 -2.10 -4.42
N ASP A 112 22.89 -2.06 -4.67
CA ASP A 112 23.78 -3.21 -4.48
C ASP A 112 24.25 -3.35 -3.01
N ASN A 113 24.06 -2.32 -2.17
CA ASN A 113 24.50 -2.32 -0.77
C ASN A 113 23.36 -1.97 0.20
N ILE A 114 22.28 -2.73 0.14
CA ILE A 114 21.15 -2.55 1.07
C ILE A 114 21.62 -2.79 2.51
N LYS A 115 21.51 -1.76 3.36
CA LYS A 115 21.90 -1.82 4.77
C LYS A 115 20.72 -2.16 5.69
N PHE A 116 21.02 -2.92 6.74
CA PHE A 116 20.10 -3.29 7.83
C PHE A 116 20.71 -3.01 9.21
N ASP A 117 21.63 -2.05 9.27
CA ASP A 117 22.51 -1.74 10.40
C ASP A 117 21.89 -0.80 11.45
N ASN A 118 20.56 -0.75 11.55
CA ASN A 118 19.83 0.03 12.55
C ASN A 118 19.25 -0.84 13.67
N VAL A 119 18.90 -0.24 14.80
CA VAL A 119 18.42 -0.93 16.02
C VAL A 119 17.24 -1.89 15.79
N PHE A 120 16.46 -1.70 14.72
CA PHE A 120 15.31 -2.53 14.38
C PHE A 120 15.58 -3.57 13.29
N SER A 121 16.78 -3.55 12.69
CA SER A 121 17.11 -4.31 11.48
C SER A 121 16.14 -4.07 10.33
N LEU A 122 15.59 -2.85 10.24
CA LEU A 122 14.80 -2.41 9.08
C LEU A 122 15.73 -2.16 7.89
N ARG A 123 15.19 -2.16 6.67
CA ARG A 123 15.96 -1.68 5.52
C ARG A 123 16.31 -0.20 5.72
N GLY A 124 17.52 0.21 5.36
CA GLY A 124 18.05 1.55 5.63
C GLY A 124 17.12 2.68 5.20
N ASP A 125 16.56 2.60 3.99
CA ASP A 125 15.57 3.57 3.48
C ASP A 125 14.27 3.63 4.31
N SER A 126 13.79 2.48 4.79
CA SER A 126 12.55 2.31 5.53
C SER A 126 12.75 2.78 6.97
N TYR A 127 13.97 2.64 7.49
CA TYR A 127 14.40 3.30 8.73
C TYR A 127 14.45 4.83 8.61
N LEU A 128 14.85 5.38 7.46
CA LEU A 128 14.77 6.83 7.23
C LEU A 128 13.31 7.30 7.27
N TYR A 129 12.40 6.61 6.57
CA TYR A 129 10.97 6.92 6.66
C TYR A 129 10.44 6.77 8.09
N PHE A 130 10.77 5.68 8.79
CA PHE A 130 10.42 5.48 10.19
C PHE A 130 10.80 6.71 11.05
N LYS A 131 12.03 7.23 10.91
CA LYS A 131 12.45 8.46 11.59
C LYS A 131 11.69 9.70 11.13
N GLN A 132 11.30 9.82 9.86
CA GLN A 132 10.41 10.90 9.42
C GLN A 132 9.05 10.84 10.14
N PHE A 133 8.42 9.68 10.23
CA PHE A 133 7.11 9.53 10.90
C PHE A 133 7.18 9.79 12.41
N LEU A 134 8.31 9.50 13.07
CA LEU A 134 8.54 9.92 14.46
C LEU A 134 8.64 11.45 14.64
N LYS A 135 8.91 12.19 13.56
CA LYS A 135 9.05 13.66 13.59
C LYS A 135 7.77 14.39 13.16
N ILE A 136 6.99 13.81 12.24
CA ILE A 136 5.80 14.48 11.68
C ILE A 136 4.77 14.77 12.76
N GLU A 137 4.39 16.03 12.86
CA GLU A 137 3.30 16.49 13.73
C GLU A 137 2.14 17.01 12.89
N PHE A 138 0.93 16.85 13.40
CA PHE A 138 -0.29 17.47 12.87
C PHE A 138 -0.64 18.59 13.83
N SER A 139 -0.31 19.81 13.42
CA SER A 139 -0.40 21.02 14.23
C SER A 139 -0.37 22.26 13.34
N LYS A 140 -0.44 23.45 13.97
CA LYS A 140 -0.20 24.75 13.31
C LYS A 140 1.17 24.88 12.62
N ASN A 141 2.18 24.10 13.00
CA ASN A 141 3.53 24.19 12.43
C ASN A 141 3.65 23.43 11.11
N SER A 142 2.84 22.39 10.90
CA SER A 142 2.87 21.55 9.70
C SER A 142 1.91 22.04 8.62
N ASP A 143 0.65 22.31 8.96
CA ASP A 143 -0.32 22.92 8.05
C ASP A 143 -1.35 23.75 8.83
N SER A 144 -1.74 24.91 8.30
CA SER A 144 -2.71 25.78 8.98
C SER A 144 -4.10 25.16 9.12
N SER A 145 -4.43 24.14 8.31
CA SER A 145 -5.65 23.35 8.45
C SER A 145 -5.64 22.45 9.70
N TYR A 146 -4.48 22.14 10.27
CA TYR A 146 -4.31 21.36 11.50
C TYR A 146 -4.12 22.23 12.75
N ASN A 147 -4.54 23.51 12.73
CA ASN A 147 -4.43 24.41 13.88
C ASN A 147 -5.09 23.89 15.17
N SER A 148 -6.09 23.01 15.06
CA SER A 148 -6.78 22.40 16.21
C SER A 148 -6.19 21.06 16.65
N PHE A 149 -5.09 20.62 16.03
CA PHE A 149 -4.41 19.36 16.33
C PHE A 149 -3.11 19.62 17.09
N LEU A 150 -2.77 18.65 17.94
CA LEU A 150 -1.61 18.60 18.82
C LEU A 150 -1.19 17.13 18.94
N ILE A 151 -0.82 16.51 17.81
CA ILE A 151 -0.57 15.08 17.80
C ILE A 151 0.51 14.70 16.80
N ASN A 152 1.31 13.70 17.16
CA ASN A 152 2.05 12.89 16.20
C ASN A 152 1.22 11.62 15.95
N PRO A 153 0.61 11.44 14.76
CA PRO A 153 -0.24 10.28 14.50
C PRO A 153 0.48 8.93 14.54
N PHE A 154 1.79 8.91 14.28
CA PHE A 154 2.57 7.69 14.36
C PHE A 154 2.78 7.24 15.81
N PHE A 155 3.07 8.18 16.72
CA PHE A 155 3.02 7.91 18.16
C PHE A 155 1.64 7.49 18.63
N ALA A 156 0.58 8.13 18.13
CA ALA A 156 -0.81 7.75 18.47
C ALA A 156 -1.12 6.30 18.08
N LEU A 157 -0.68 5.88 16.89
CA LEU A 157 -0.83 4.51 16.41
C LEU A 157 0.01 3.52 17.24
N ILE A 158 1.28 3.82 17.49
CA ILE A 158 2.17 2.97 18.29
C ILE A 158 1.59 2.81 19.70
N TYR A 159 1.18 3.90 20.34
CA TYR A 159 0.51 3.88 21.64
C TYR A 159 -0.72 2.98 21.64
N SER A 160 -1.60 3.15 20.66
CA SER A 160 -2.81 2.34 20.54
C SER A 160 -2.49 0.85 20.40
N ILE A 161 -1.51 0.48 19.56
CA ILE A 161 -1.13 -0.93 19.36
C ILE A 161 -0.44 -1.51 20.60
N VAL A 162 0.40 -0.75 21.29
CA VAL A 162 1.04 -1.23 22.54
C VAL A 162 -0.01 -1.48 23.61
N LYS A 163 -0.98 -0.57 23.79
CA LYS A 163 -2.03 -0.71 24.81
C LYS A 163 -3.06 -1.79 24.50
N LEU A 164 -3.41 -1.97 23.23
CA LEU A 164 -4.46 -2.91 22.81
C LEU A 164 -3.90 -4.23 22.29
N GLY A 165 -2.59 -4.37 22.15
CA GLY A 165 -1.90 -5.49 21.52
C GLY A 165 -1.92 -5.43 19.99
N SER A 166 -3.06 -5.08 19.41
CA SER A 166 -3.33 -4.79 17.99
C SER A 166 -4.53 -3.85 17.89
N VAL A 167 -4.68 -3.13 16.78
CA VAL A 167 -5.88 -2.31 16.52
C VAL A 167 -6.69 -2.88 15.38
N SER A 168 -8.02 -2.85 15.45
CA SER A 168 -8.86 -3.28 14.33
C SER A 168 -8.80 -2.29 13.17
N ASN A 169 -9.18 -2.74 11.97
CA ASN A 169 -9.34 -1.84 10.82
C ASN A 169 -10.29 -0.68 11.12
N ASP A 170 -11.41 -0.94 11.78
CA ASP A 170 -12.38 0.10 12.12
C ASP A 170 -11.80 1.12 13.10
N PHE A 171 -11.06 0.67 14.11
CA PHE A 171 -10.37 1.58 15.04
C PHE A 171 -9.37 2.47 14.29
N PHE A 172 -8.52 1.87 13.46
CA PHE A 172 -7.51 2.59 12.68
C PHE A 172 -8.11 3.53 11.62
N ASN A 173 -9.18 3.11 10.94
CA ASN A 173 -9.78 3.87 9.85
C ASN A 173 -10.67 5.02 10.36
N LEU A 174 -11.46 4.76 11.42
CA LEU A 174 -12.59 5.62 11.80
C LEU A 174 -12.36 6.39 13.10
N LEU A 175 -11.68 5.78 14.09
CA LEU A 175 -11.59 6.33 15.44
C LEU A 175 -10.25 7.01 15.70
N LEU A 176 -9.15 6.40 15.28
CA LEU A 176 -7.81 6.93 15.49
C LEU A 176 -7.57 8.27 14.73
N PRO A 177 -8.02 8.46 13.48
CA PRO A 177 -7.74 9.68 12.71
C PRO A 177 -8.44 10.94 13.23
N ILE A 178 -9.53 10.77 13.99
CA ILE A 178 -10.34 11.89 14.51
C ILE A 178 -9.88 12.38 15.90
N GLN A 179 -8.81 11.80 16.45
CA GLN A 179 -8.20 12.25 17.70
C GLN A 179 -7.28 13.44 17.42
N LYS A 180 -7.53 14.55 18.10
CA LYS A 180 -6.79 15.81 17.90
C LYS A 180 -5.54 15.91 18.76
N ASP A 181 -5.53 15.24 19.90
CA ASP A 181 -4.41 15.23 20.84
C ASP A 181 -4.35 13.90 21.60
N PHE A 182 -3.32 13.76 22.44
CA PHE A 182 -3.10 12.57 23.25
C PHE A 182 -4.06 12.43 24.45
N ILE A 183 -4.75 13.49 24.87
CA ILE A 183 -5.77 13.40 25.91
C ILE A 183 -7.01 12.72 25.35
N GLU A 184 -7.48 13.16 24.18
CA GLU A 184 -8.60 12.53 23.48
C GLU A 184 -8.29 11.06 23.16
N LEU A 185 -7.08 10.76 22.67
CA LEU A 185 -6.64 9.39 22.39
C LEU A 185 -6.69 8.49 23.62
N LYS A 186 -6.14 8.95 24.75
CA LYS A 186 -6.17 8.17 26.00
C LYS A 186 -7.59 7.89 26.45
N GLY A 187 -8.47 8.89 26.39
CA GLY A 187 -9.90 8.71 26.69
C GLY A 187 -10.59 7.68 25.79
N LEU A 188 -10.24 7.64 24.50
CA LEU A 188 -10.72 6.62 23.56
C LEU A 188 -10.22 5.22 23.94
N ILE A 189 -8.93 5.07 24.24
CA ILE A 189 -8.32 3.78 24.62
C ILE A 189 -8.90 3.27 25.94
N ASP A 190 -9.01 4.13 26.94
CA ASP A 190 -9.62 3.77 28.24
C ASP A 190 -11.07 3.33 28.06
N SER A 191 -11.83 4.04 27.21
CA SER A 191 -13.21 3.65 26.88
C SER A 191 -13.27 2.32 26.15
N PHE A 192 -12.36 2.07 25.21
CA PHE A 192 -12.28 0.80 24.48
C PHE A 192 -12.01 -0.37 25.44
N ILE A 193 -11.05 -0.21 26.35
CA ILE A 193 -10.69 -1.22 27.36
C ILE A 193 -11.84 -1.44 28.34
N ALA A 194 -12.48 -0.36 28.83
CA ALA A 194 -13.59 -0.44 29.77
C ALA A 194 -14.85 -1.11 29.20
N ASN A 195 -14.98 -1.17 27.88
CA ASN A 195 -16.09 -1.81 27.17
C ASN A 195 -15.67 -3.12 26.49
N ASP A 196 -14.67 -3.83 27.04
CA ASP A 196 -14.19 -5.14 26.58
C ASP A 196 -13.85 -5.19 25.08
N GLY A 197 -13.30 -4.10 24.55
CA GLY A 197 -12.89 -3.98 23.16
C GLY A 197 -14.02 -3.65 22.16
N SER A 198 -15.20 -3.23 22.65
CA SER A 198 -16.32 -2.81 21.81
C SER A 198 -16.63 -1.32 21.98
N LEU A 199 -16.84 -0.62 20.87
CA LEU A 199 -17.26 0.78 20.86
C LEU A 199 -18.39 0.99 19.85
N ASP A 200 -19.35 1.86 20.20
CA ASP A 200 -20.34 2.34 19.24
C ASP A 200 -19.72 3.43 18.35
N ILE A 201 -19.10 3.00 17.25
CA ILE A 201 -18.44 3.88 16.29
C ILE A 201 -19.42 4.92 15.73
N GLN A 202 -20.66 4.51 15.45
CA GLN A 202 -21.66 5.42 14.91
C GLN A 202 -21.92 6.55 15.90
N GLN A 203 -22.12 6.24 17.18
CA GLN A 203 -22.36 7.24 18.21
C GLN A 203 -21.14 8.14 18.41
N ILE A 204 -19.92 7.59 18.46
CA ILE A 204 -18.69 8.39 18.61
C ILE A 204 -18.53 9.40 17.46
N LEU A 205 -18.78 8.98 16.22
CA LEU A 205 -18.72 9.89 15.08
C LEU A 205 -19.79 10.98 15.17
N LEU A 206 -21.01 10.64 15.58
CA LEU A 206 -22.10 11.61 15.79
C LEU A 206 -21.78 12.61 16.90
N ASP A 207 -21.19 12.17 18.00
CA ASP A 207 -20.76 13.03 19.11
C ASP A 207 -19.64 13.99 18.66
N LYS A 208 -18.70 13.51 17.84
CA LYS A 208 -17.68 14.38 17.22
C LYS A 208 -18.28 15.38 16.23
N ILE A 209 -19.21 14.96 15.38
CA ILE A 209 -19.90 15.87 14.43
C ILE A 209 -20.68 16.94 15.21
N SER A 210 -21.48 16.54 16.20
CA SER A 210 -22.38 17.44 16.95
C SER A 210 -21.66 18.40 17.89
N SER A 211 -20.48 18.04 18.39
CA SER A 211 -19.65 18.91 19.24
C SER A 211 -18.91 20.01 18.47
N MET A 212 -18.79 19.89 17.14
CA MET A 212 -18.05 20.85 16.32
C MET A 212 -18.88 22.09 15.96
N GLU A 213 -18.31 23.28 16.18
CA GLU A 213 -18.98 24.57 16.01
C GLU A 213 -19.56 24.79 14.59
N ASN A 214 -18.83 24.43 13.53
CA ASN A 214 -19.31 24.60 12.16
C ASN A 214 -20.56 23.75 11.87
N TYR A 215 -20.64 22.53 12.41
CA TYR A 215 -21.82 21.68 12.27
C TYR A 215 -22.99 22.17 13.11
N GLN A 216 -22.75 22.70 14.32
CA GLN A 216 -23.79 23.34 15.13
C GLN A 216 -24.42 24.55 14.41
N ASN A 217 -23.57 25.41 13.84
CA ASN A 217 -24.04 26.55 13.03
C ASN A 217 -24.81 26.08 11.79
N ALA A 218 -24.30 25.05 11.09
CA ALA A 218 -24.95 24.49 9.92
C ALA A 218 -26.31 23.85 10.22
N LEU A 219 -26.41 23.11 11.33
CA LEU A 219 -27.66 22.50 11.77
C LEU A 219 -28.69 23.58 12.15
N ASN A 220 -28.30 24.56 12.97
CA ASN A 220 -29.19 25.66 13.35
C ASN A 220 -29.69 26.42 12.11
N TYR A 221 -28.79 26.70 11.16
CA TYR A 221 -29.15 27.30 9.88
C TYR A 221 -30.12 26.42 9.09
N PHE A 222 -29.87 25.11 9.01
CA PHE A 222 -30.74 24.16 8.32
C PHE A 222 -32.14 24.09 8.93
N LEU A 223 -32.26 24.14 10.26
CA LEU A 223 -33.52 24.06 10.98
C LEU A 223 -34.35 25.37 10.88
N GLU A 224 -33.70 26.53 10.82
CA GLU A 224 -34.39 27.83 10.84
C GLU A 224 -34.78 28.36 9.45
N ASN A 225 -34.21 27.80 8.38
CA ASN A 225 -34.43 28.28 7.02
C ASN A 225 -35.18 27.27 6.14
N ALA A 226 -35.70 27.76 5.00
CA ALA A 226 -36.46 26.95 4.04
C ALA A 226 -35.61 25.81 3.45
N LYS A 227 -36.21 24.71 3.02
CA LYS A 227 -35.45 23.58 2.43
C LYS A 227 -35.20 23.80 0.93
N ASP A 228 -34.60 24.94 0.58
CA ASP A 228 -34.30 25.35 -0.80
C ASP A 228 -32.86 25.01 -1.23
N GLU A 229 -32.55 25.23 -2.51
CA GLU A 229 -31.23 24.91 -3.07
C GLU A 229 -30.07 25.63 -2.38
N GLU A 230 -30.25 26.88 -1.95
CA GLU A 230 -29.15 27.67 -1.38
C GLU A 230 -28.77 27.14 0.00
N ASN A 231 -29.76 26.71 0.77
CA ASN A 231 -29.52 26.14 2.08
C ASN A 231 -28.81 24.78 1.97
N PHE A 232 -29.21 23.93 1.02
CA PHE A 232 -28.51 22.67 0.74
C PHE A 232 -27.07 22.87 0.25
N LYS A 233 -26.82 23.90 -0.57
CA LYS A 233 -25.45 24.29 -1.00
C LYS A 233 -24.57 24.74 0.18
N THR A 234 -25.18 25.23 1.25
CA THR A 234 -24.47 25.81 2.40
C THR A 234 -24.18 24.78 3.49
N VAL A 235 -25.20 24.08 3.97
CA VAL A 235 -25.16 23.30 5.24
C VAL A 235 -24.38 21.98 5.16
N PHE A 236 -24.14 21.46 3.96
CA PHE A 236 -23.40 20.22 3.77
C PHE A 236 -21.90 20.42 3.52
N MET A 237 -21.43 21.67 3.39
CA MET A 237 -20.02 22.05 3.49
C MET A 237 -19.06 21.29 2.52
N ASN A 238 -19.44 21.06 1.27
CA ASN A 238 -18.54 20.45 0.28
C ASN A 238 -17.36 21.35 -0.08
N MET A 239 -16.14 20.82 0.04
CA MET A 239 -14.89 21.53 -0.26
C MET A 239 -14.74 21.92 -1.74
N LYS A 240 -15.44 21.23 -2.66
CA LYS A 240 -15.46 21.56 -4.10
C LYS A 240 -16.56 22.56 -4.46
N GLY A 241 -17.33 23.03 -3.47
CA GLY A 241 -18.42 24.00 -3.61
C GLY A 241 -19.81 23.39 -3.49
N GLY A 242 -20.77 24.19 -3.02
CA GLY A 242 -22.11 23.73 -2.65
C GLY A 242 -22.93 23.09 -3.78
N LYS A 243 -22.63 23.38 -5.06
CA LYS A 243 -23.32 22.76 -6.20
C LYS A 243 -23.29 21.23 -6.19
N PHE A 244 -22.26 20.65 -5.57
CA PHE A 244 -22.09 19.21 -5.46
C PHE A 244 -22.94 18.58 -4.34
N ASP A 245 -23.55 19.40 -3.47
CA ASP A 245 -24.47 18.97 -2.42
C ASP A 245 -25.95 19.10 -2.86
N LEU A 246 -26.24 19.66 -4.03
CA LEU A 246 -27.61 19.79 -4.57
C LEU A 246 -28.41 18.47 -4.63
N PRO A 247 -27.81 17.31 -4.98
CA PRO A 247 -28.54 16.03 -4.96
C PRO A 247 -29.17 15.69 -3.60
N TYR A 248 -28.67 16.25 -2.49
CA TYR A 248 -29.28 16.02 -1.19
C TYR A 248 -30.66 16.67 -1.05
N LYS A 249 -30.97 17.69 -1.84
CA LYS A 249 -32.31 18.31 -1.84
C LYS A 249 -33.35 17.33 -2.36
N ASP A 250 -33.12 16.76 -3.54
CA ASP A 250 -34.05 15.80 -4.13
C ASP A 250 -34.10 14.51 -3.29
N PHE A 251 -32.99 14.12 -2.68
CA PHE A 251 -32.96 13.04 -1.69
C PHE A 251 -33.86 13.34 -0.47
N TYR A 252 -33.80 14.56 0.07
CA TYR A 252 -34.67 15.00 1.17
C TYR A 252 -36.15 15.00 0.76
N GLU A 253 -36.47 15.51 -0.43
CA GLU A 253 -37.83 15.54 -0.98
C GLU A 253 -38.39 14.12 -1.20
N LEU A 254 -37.54 13.20 -1.67
CA LEU A 254 -37.93 11.81 -1.87
C LEU A 254 -38.27 11.13 -0.54
N ILE A 255 -37.46 11.33 0.49
CA ILE A 255 -37.73 10.80 1.83
C ILE A 255 -38.99 11.44 2.45
N THR A 256 -39.18 12.75 2.31
CA THR A 256 -40.39 13.41 2.83
C THR A 256 -41.66 12.94 2.11
N SER A 257 -41.58 12.58 0.82
CA SER A 257 -42.71 11.98 0.09
C SER A 257 -43.12 10.60 0.63
N TYR A 258 -42.18 9.86 1.25
CA TYR A 258 -42.51 8.61 1.93
C TYR A 258 -43.39 8.85 3.17
N ILE A 259 -43.10 9.91 3.93
CA ILE A 259 -43.83 10.24 5.18
C ILE A 259 -45.33 10.45 4.94
N THR A 260 -45.69 10.98 3.76
CA THR A 260 -47.09 11.25 3.39
C THR A 260 -47.77 10.08 2.65
N SER A 261 -47.09 8.95 2.51
CA SER A 261 -47.60 7.75 1.82
C SER A 261 -48.29 6.80 2.81
N ASP A 262 -49.54 6.39 2.52
CA ASP A 262 -50.34 5.56 3.43
C ASP A 262 -50.44 4.08 2.98
N PRO A 263 -50.82 3.75 1.73
CA PRO A 263 -50.85 2.35 1.30
C PRO A 263 -49.45 1.72 1.31
N MET A 264 -49.34 0.49 1.83
CA MET A 264 -48.09 -0.27 1.89
C MET A 264 -47.39 -0.37 0.53
N GLU A 265 -48.15 -0.59 -0.53
CA GLU A 265 -47.65 -0.69 -1.92
C GLU A 265 -46.94 0.61 -2.36
N ILE A 266 -47.51 1.76 -2.02
CA ILE A 266 -46.92 3.08 -2.32
C ILE A 266 -45.67 3.30 -1.48
N LYS A 267 -45.70 2.94 -0.18
CA LYS A 267 -44.51 3.00 0.69
C LYS A 267 -43.35 2.18 0.10
N LEU A 268 -43.61 0.93 -0.32
CA LEU A 268 -42.59 0.08 -0.93
C LEU A 268 -42.06 0.64 -2.26
N GLU A 269 -42.93 1.22 -3.10
CA GLU A 269 -42.50 1.91 -4.31
C GLU A 269 -41.57 3.09 -3.98
N ARG A 270 -41.91 3.90 -2.96
CA ARG A 270 -41.06 5.01 -2.50
C ARG A 270 -39.72 4.54 -1.95
N LEU A 271 -39.69 3.47 -1.15
CA LEU A 271 -38.43 2.88 -0.67
C LEU A 271 -37.57 2.36 -1.82
N LYS A 272 -38.20 1.82 -2.88
CA LYS A 272 -37.50 1.40 -4.09
C LYS A 272 -36.89 2.59 -4.81
N SER A 273 -37.67 3.64 -5.06
CA SER A 273 -37.15 4.89 -5.62
C SER A 273 -36.00 5.46 -4.79
N LEU A 274 -36.09 5.38 -3.45
CA LEU A 274 -35.03 5.84 -2.55
C LEU A 274 -33.74 5.03 -2.70
N ALA A 275 -33.85 3.70 -2.74
CA ALA A 275 -32.71 2.81 -2.95
C ALA A 275 -32.04 3.02 -4.32
N ASP A 276 -32.84 3.27 -5.36
CA ASP A 276 -32.38 3.60 -6.70
C ASP A 276 -31.70 4.98 -6.72
N TYR A 277 -32.29 6.01 -6.09
CA TYR A 277 -31.70 7.35 -6.01
C TYR A 277 -30.33 7.36 -5.31
N ILE A 278 -30.19 6.61 -4.21
CA ILE A 278 -28.89 6.43 -3.52
C ILE A 278 -27.85 5.82 -4.48
N SER A 279 -28.28 4.86 -5.31
CA SER A 279 -27.44 4.15 -6.27
C SER A 279 -27.05 5.01 -7.47
N ASP A 280 -27.95 5.82 -7.99
CA ASP A 280 -27.83 6.35 -9.34
C ASP A 280 -27.54 7.86 -9.34
N ASP A 281 -28.11 8.62 -8.40
CA ASP A 281 -28.06 10.09 -8.38
C ASP A 281 -27.10 10.66 -7.33
N LEU A 282 -26.96 10.00 -6.17
CA LEU A 282 -25.94 10.41 -5.20
C LEU A 282 -24.53 10.14 -5.74
N SER A 283 -23.59 11.03 -5.40
CA SER A 283 -22.20 10.99 -5.88
C SER A 283 -21.60 9.58 -5.81
N ALA A 284 -21.04 9.12 -6.93
CA ALA A 284 -20.35 7.83 -7.03
C ALA A 284 -19.14 7.71 -6.08
N SER A 285 -18.60 8.83 -5.58
CA SER A 285 -17.53 8.83 -4.59
C SER A 285 -18.00 8.34 -3.21
N LEU A 286 -19.28 8.47 -2.88
CA LEU A 286 -19.82 8.12 -1.56
C LEU A 286 -19.80 6.62 -1.28
N LEU A 287 -19.67 6.28 -0.01
CA LEU A 287 -19.77 4.91 0.47
C LEU A 287 -21.25 4.49 0.63
N LYS A 288 -21.93 4.25 -0.50
CA LYS A 288 -23.39 4.03 -0.60
C LYS A 288 -23.92 2.93 0.34
N LYS A 289 -23.13 1.89 0.62
CA LYS A 289 -23.45 0.84 1.61
C LYS A 289 -23.82 1.39 3.00
N LYS A 290 -23.29 2.55 3.40
CA LYS A 290 -23.61 3.16 4.69
C LYS A 290 -25.04 3.71 4.72
N TYR A 291 -25.55 4.27 3.62
CA TYR A 291 -26.96 4.64 3.54
C TYR A 291 -27.86 3.40 3.68
N TYR A 292 -27.54 2.31 2.98
CA TYR A 292 -28.33 1.09 3.06
C TYR A 292 -28.33 0.50 4.48
N LYS A 293 -27.19 0.53 5.17
CA LYS A 293 -27.11 0.08 6.55
C LYS A 293 -27.90 0.98 7.50
N LEU A 294 -27.74 2.30 7.39
CA LEU A 294 -28.37 3.27 8.29
C LEU A 294 -29.88 3.43 8.07
N LEU A 295 -30.36 3.22 6.84
CA LEU A 295 -31.76 3.38 6.46
C LEU A 295 -32.54 2.06 6.37
N PHE A 296 -31.90 0.95 6.00
CA PHE A 296 -32.59 -0.31 5.73
C PHE A 296 -32.06 -1.50 6.53
N ASP A 297 -31.01 -1.31 7.35
CA ASP A 297 -30.28 -2.37 8.04
C ASP A 297 -29.69 -3.45 7.10
N LEU A 298 -29.29 -3.03 5.88
CA LEU A 298 -28.71 -3.91 4.86
C LEU A 298 -27.29 -3.50 4.50
N ASP A 299 -26.39 -4.47 4.29
CA ASP A 299 -25.01 -4.21 3.90
C ASP A 299 -24.88 -3.76 2.43
N ASN A 300 -25.92 -4.00 1.62
CA ASN A 300 -25.95 -3.73 0.19
C ASN A 300 -27.29 -3.13 -0.22
N LYS A 301 -27.38 -2.66 -1.49
CA LYS A 301 -28.63 -2.14 -2.05
C LYS A 301 -29.75 -3.18 -1.90
N PRO A 302 -30.94 -2.79 -1.40
CA PRO A 302 -32.09 -3.68 -1.35
C PRO A 302 -32.39 -4.31 -2.72
N LYS A 303 -32.56 -5.63 -2.74
CA LYS A 303 -32.93 -6.42 -3.93
C LYS A 303 -34.44 -6.50 -4.05
N LYS A 304 -34.92 -6.98 -5.20
CA LYS A 304 -36.37 -7.12 -5.47
C LYS A 304 -37.12 -7.90 -4.37
N ALA A 305 -36.50 -8.91 -3.76
CA ALA A 305 -37.10 -9.73 -2.71
C ALA A 305 -37.20 -9.02 -1.34
N ASP A 306 -36.45 -7.94 -1.15
CA ASP A 306 -36.40 -7.20 0.11
C ASP A 306 -37.56 -6.20 0.23
N PHE A 307 -38.20 -5.80 -0.88
CA PHE A 307 -39.31 -4.85 -0.90
C PHE A 307 -40.63 -5.48 -0.43
N LYS A 308 -40.71 -5.67 0.88
CA LYS A 308 -41.86 -6.21 1.64
C LYS A 308 -41.95 -5.50 3.00
N GLU A 309 -42.97 -5.83 3.78
CA GLU A 309 -43.32 -5.15 5.04
C GLU A 309 -42.13 -5.00 6.01
N GLU A 310 -41.24 -5.98 6.08
CA GLU A 310 -40.07 -5.93 6.97
C GLU A 310 -39.10 -4.79 6.62
N LEU A 311 -39.00 -4.38 5.35
CA LEU A 311 -38.17 -3.25 4.93
C LEU A 311 -38.78 -1.91 5.36
N ILE A 312 -40.12 -1.81 5.39
CA ILE A 312 -40.83 -0.66 5.96
C ILE A 312 -40.50 -0.56 7.45
N ILE A 313 -40.59 -1.67 8.18
CA ILE A 313 -40.28 -1.71 9.61
C ILE A 313 -38.83 -1.29 9.86
N ALA A 314 -37.88 -1.82 9.08
CA ALA A 314 -36.47 -1.45 9.17
C ALA A 314 -36.26 0.07 8.90
N PHE A 315 -36.90 0.60 7.87
CA PHE A 315 -36.81 2.02 7.51
C PHE A 315 -37.44 2.94 8.57
N GLU A 316 -38.61 2.60 9.10
CA GLU A 316 -39.29 3.38 10.14
C GLU A 316 -38.61 3.24 11.51
N SER A 317 -37.80 2.19 11.71
CA SER A 317 -36.95 2.01 12.90
C SER A 317 -35.54 2.60 12.72
N SER A 318 -35.24 3.17 11.55
CA SER A 318 -33.91 3.62 11.17
C SER A 318 -33.42 4.84 11.95
N PHE A 319 -32.15 5.18 11.75
CA PHE A 319 -31.52 6.38 12.30
C PHE A 319 -32.35 7.65 12.05
N LEU A 320 -33.08 7.70 10.94
CA LEU A 320 -33.84 8.87 10.51
C LEU A 320 -35.06 9.18 11.40
N TYR A 321 -35.67 8.16 12.02
CA TYR A 321 -36.94 8.29 12.75
C TYR A 321 -36.83 8.07 14.27
N ARG A 322 -35.67 7.64 14.77
CA ARG A 322 -35.49 7.19 16.17
C ARG A 322 -35.87 8.22 17.24
N ASN A 323 -35.72 9.53 16.97
CA ASN A 323 -35.80 10.61 17.98
C ASN A 323 -36.69 11.83 17.60
N ALA A 324 -37.71 11.64 16.74
CA ALA A 324 -38.75 12.63 16.39
C ALA A 324 -38.34 13.93 15.65
N ASN A 325 -37.05 14.29 15.53
CA ASN A 325 -36.60 15.42 14.71
C ASN A 325 -36.03 14.98 13.35
N PHE A 326 -36.90 14.87 12.35
CA PHE A 326 -36.54 14.40 11.00
C PHE A 326 -35.44 15.23 10.34
N ASP A 327 -35.55 16.56 10.38
CA ASP A 327 -34.59 17.47 9.72
C ASP A 327 -33.19 17.32 10.31
N GLU A 328 -33.10 17.24 11.64
CA GLU A 328 -31.85 17.04 12.36
C GLU A 328 -31.24 15.67 12.04
N ASN A 329 -32.05 14.61 12.07
CA ASN A 329 -31.56 13.27 11.73
C ASN A 329 -31.13 13.17 10.27
N PHE A 330 -31.82 13.83 9.34
CA PHE A 330 -31.41 13.89 7.94
C PHE A 330 -30.06 14.61 7.80
N PHE A 331 -29.89 15.75 8.49
CA PHE A 331 -28.63 16.49 8.50
C PHE A 331 -27.47 15.61 8.97
N TYR A 332 -27.65 14.92 10.10
CA TYR A 332 -26.62 14.03 10.65
C TYR A 332 -26.40 12.79 9.78
N LEU A 333 -27.44 12.23 9.16
CA LEU A 333 -27.31 11.08 8.25
C LEU A 333 -26.36 11.42 7.09
N VAL A 334 -26.57 12.56 6.44
CA VAL A 334 -25.74 13.00 5.31
C VAL A 334 -24.29 13.22 5.76
N HIS A 335 -24.08 13.95 6.84
CA HIS A 335 -22.72 14.22 7.34
C HIS A 335 -22.00 12.96 7.84
N LEU A 336 -22.70 12.07 8.51
CA LEU A 336 -22.16 10.79 8.97
C LEU A 336 -21.69 9.93 7.79
N VAL A 337 -22.49 9.82 6.71
CA VAL A 337 -22.06 9.09 5.50
C VAL A 337 -20.89 9.78 4.80
N LYS A 338 -20.83 11.12 4.80
CA LYS A 338 -19.65 11.87 4.30
C LYS A 338 -18.41 11.56 5.12
N TRP A 339 -18.51 11.50 6.46
CA TRP A 339 -17.40 11.13 7.35
C TRP A 339 -16.95 9.69 7.10
N TYR A 340 -17.87 8.72 7.05
CA TYR A 340 -17.54 7.33 6.70
C TYR A 340 -16.84 7.25 5.34
N THR A 341 -17.31 8.00 4.34
CA THR A 341 -16.68 8.01 3.02
C THR A 341 -15.25 8.51 3.10
N ASN A 342 -15.01 9.65 3.74
CA ASN A 342 -13.67 10.21 3.83
C ASN A 342 -12.73 9.32 4.66
N LEU A 343 -13.17 8.84 5.82
CA LEU A 343 -12.36 8.07 6.76
C LEU A 343 -12.10 6.63 6.27
N GLU A 344 -13.17 5.88 5.94
CA GLU A 344 -13.08 4.44 5.62
C GLU A 344 -12.57 4.17 4.20
N LYS A 345 -12.85 5.06 3.23
CA LYS A 345 -12.55 4.83 1.81
C LYS A 345 -11.37 5.65 1.31
N GLU A 346 -11.23 6.91 1.73
CA GLU A 346 -10.21 7.81 1.18
C GLU A 346 -8.95 7.85 2.03
N TYR A 347 -9.09 8.21 3.31
CA TYR A 347 -7.97 8.49 4.22
C TYR A 347 -7.33 7.23 4.77
N SER A 348 -8.12 6.16 5.02
CA SER A 348 -7.62 4.85 5.43
C SER A 348 -6.54 4.32 4.49
N ASP A 349 -6.85 4.18 3.19
CA ASP A 349 -5.93 3.68 2.17
C ASP A 349 -4.69 4.56 2.07
N ASN A 350 -4.85 5.89 2.11
CA ASN A 350 -3.72 6.80 2.05
C ASN A 350 -2.81 6.66 3.27
N ASN A 351 -3.38 6.63 4.48
CA ASN A 351 -2.62 6.43 5.71
C ASN A 351 -1.89 5.09 5.71
N LYS A 352 -2.54 3.99 5.27
CA LYS A 352 -1.89 2.67 5.14
C LYS A 352 -0.69 2.73 4.21
N ARG A 353 -0.82 3.30 3.01
CA ARG A 353 0.29 3.42 2.03
C ARG A 353 1.48 4.20 2.57
N PHE A 354 1.22 5.34 3.23
CA PHE A 354 2.29 6.16 3.81
C PHE A 354 2.98 5.49 4.98
N LEU A 355 2.20 4.89 5.88
CA LEU A 355 2.73 4.17 7.03
C LEU A 355 3.47 2.89 6.63
N ALA A 356 3.10 2.26 5.52
CA ALA A 356 3.83 1.11 4.98
C ALA A 356 5.28 1.45 4.55
N LEU A 357 5.62 2.72 4.31
CA LEU A 357 6.99 3.14 3.99
C LEU A 357 8.01 2.83 5.09
N THR A 358 7.54 2.66 6.34
CA THR A 358 8.41 2.46 7.50
C THR A 358 8.80 0.99 7.71
N ASP A 359 8.11 0.04 7.05
CA ASP A 359 8.17 -1.41 7.33
C ASP A 359 7.96 -1.76 8.83
N SER A 360 7.34 -0.86 9.61
CA SER A 360 7.18 -1.01 11.06
C SER A 360 5.85 -1.62 11.51
N LEU A 361 4.87 -1.70 10.61
CA LEU A 361 3.50 -2.13 10.88
C LEU A 361 3.15 -3.33 10.02
N ILE A 362 2.46 -4.32 10.57
CA ILE A 362 1.93 -5.49 9.86
C ILE A 362 0.42 -5.28 9.71
N PHE A 363 -0.08 -5.30 8.47
CA PHE A 363 -1.49 -5.05 8.16
C PHE A 363 -2.18 -6.37 7.83
N GLU A 364 -2.71 -7.06 8.84
CA GLU A 364 -3.50 -8.28 8.65
C GLU A 364 -4.93 -7.95 8.18
N ASP A 365 -5.69 -8.98 7.78
CA ASP A 365 -7.04 -8.82 7.23
C ASP A 365 -7.97 -7.99 8.12
N ASP A 366 -7.94 -8.21 9.44
CA ASP A 366 -8.84 -7.56 10.40
C ASP A 366 -8.15 -6.60 11.38
N ASN A 367 -6.81 -6.68 11.49
CA ASN A 367 -6.07 -5.96 12.51
C ASN A 367 -4.72 -5.44 12.01
N ILE A 368 -4.18 -4.48 12.75
CA ILE A 368 -2.88 -3.87 12.50
C ILE A 368 -2.03 -4.07 13.75
N LYS A 369 -0.82 -4.60 13.53
CA LYS A 369 0.17 -4.88 14.58
C LYS A 369 1.45 -4.12 14.30
N LEU A 370 2.28 -3.96 15.33
CA LEU A 370 3.65 -3.50 15.16
C LEU A 370 4.54 -4.70 14.82
N ASN A 371 5.61 -4.44 14.07
CA ASN A 371 6.75 -5.35 14.01
C ASN A 371 7.15 -5.74 15.45
N PRO A 372 7.30 -7.03 15.78
CA PRO A 372 7.56 -7.47 17.15
C PRO A 372 8.78 -6.80 17.81
N ILE A 373 9.85 -6.55 17.05
CA ILE A 373 11.07 -5.88 17.54
C ILE A 373 10.74 -4.46 17.98
N ILE A 374 10.00 -3.73 17.13
CA ILE A 374 9.60 -2.36 17.38
C ILE A 374 8.61 -2.30 18.54
N LYS A 375 7.67 -3.26 18.64
CA LYS A 375 6.75 -3.35 19.77
C LYS A 375 7.50 -3.44 21.10
N VAL A 376 8.46 -4.35 21.23
CA VAL A 376 9.30 -4.49 22.43
C VAL A 376 10.09 -3.21 22.72
N TYR A 377 10.53 -2.52 21.67
CA TYR A 377 11.26 -1.27 21.85
C TYR A 377 10.41 -0.18 22.50
N PHE A 378 9.14 -0.07 22.12
CA PHE A 378 8.24 0.98 22.61
C PHE A 378 7.48 0.62 23.89
N ASP A 379 7.43 -0.66 24.28
CA ASP A 379 6.56 -1.19 25.35
C ASP A 379 6.72 -0.45 26.69
N ASP A 380 7.95 -0.08 27.06
CA ASP A 380 8.31 0.57 28.32
C ASP A 380 8.48 2.10 28.22
N ILE A 381 8.47 2.68 27.01
CA ILE A 381 8.70 4.11 26.79
C ILE A 381 7.50 4.88 26.23
N ILE A 382 6.53 4.19 25.63
CA ILE A 382 5.45 4.86 24.87
C ILE A 382 4.53 5.71 25.74
N ASP A 383 4.29 5.32 27.00
CA ASP A 383 3.52 6.14 27.94
C ASP A 383 4.20 7.46 28.20
N SER A 384 5.51 7.42 28.48
CA SER A 384 6.31 8.62 28.72
C SER A 384 6.36 9.52 27.48
N LEU A 385 6.47 8.94 26.27
CA LEU A 385 6.42 9.71 25.02
C LEU A 385 5.10 10.46 24.86
N VAL A 386 4.00 9.79 25.13
CA VAL A 386 2.64 10.34 24.98
C VAL A 386 2.33 11.38 26.06
N ASP A 387 2.69 11.10 27.31
CA ASP A 387 2.42 11.98 28.45
C ASP A 387 3.26 13.26 28.44
N ASN A 388 4.46 13.21 27.84
CA ASN A 388 5.37 14.35 27.74
C ASN A 388 5.42 14.97 26.33
N TYR A 389 4.46 14.67 25.46
CA TYR A 389 4.44 15.23 24.11
C TYR A 389 4.13 16.73 24.13
N VAL A 390 5.02 17.52 23.52
CA VAL A 390 4.89 18.98 23.40
C VAL A 390 5.28 19.40 21.98
N LEU A 391 4.56 20.36 21.40
CA LEU A 391 4.94 20.95 20.10
C LEU A 391 6.26 21.68 20.23
N GLN A 392 7.07 21.52 19.19
CA GLN A 392 8.24 22.33 19.00
C GLN A 392 7.85 23.69 18.44
N ASP A 393 8.75 24.68 18.52
CA ASP A 393 8.62 25.87 17.70
C ASP A 393 8.76 25.49 16.22
N LYS A 394 8.22 26.33 15.34
CA LYS A 394 8.13 26.03 13.91
C LYS A 394 9.51 25.86 13.27
N GLU A 395 10.52 26.61 13.69
CA GLU A 395 11.86 26.55 13.11
C GLU A 395 12.55 25.25 13.51
N GLU A 396 12.47 24.87 14.79
CA GLU A 396 13.00 23.60 15.28
C GLU A 396 12.30 22.40 14.67
N TYR A 397 10.96 22.43 14.54
CA TYR A 397 10.21 21.39 13.84
C TYR A 397 10.72 21.18 12.41
N GLN A 398 10.85 22.27 11.64
CA GLN A 398 11.33 22.23 10.26
C GLN A 398 12.79 21.77 10.19
N ARG A 399 13.64 22.21 11.13
CA ARG A 399 15.03 21.74 11.24
C ARG A 399 15.06 20.23 11.44
N LYS A 400 14.34 19.68 12.42
CA LYS A 400 14.31 18.23 12.66
C LYS A 400 13.74 17.49 11.46
N LEU A 401 12.63 17.96 10.88
CA LEU A 401 11.95 17.32 9.77
C LEU A 401 12.87 17.18 8.53
N HIS A 402 13.66 18.21 8.22
CA HIS A 402 14.54 18.25 7.04
C HIS A 402 15.90 17.55 7.20
N HIS A 403 16.22 17.03 8.39
CA HIS A 403 17.53 16.42 8.68
C HIS A 403 17.43 14.97 9.14
N ASN A 404 18.41 14.17 8.72
CA ASN A 404 18.65 12.85 9.29
C ASN A 404 19.31 13.01 10.66
N ILE A 405 18.52 12.82 11.72
CA ILE A 405 18.96 12.95 13.11
C ILE A 405 18.81 11.62 13.86
N GLU A 406 19.51 11.50 14.99
CA GLU A 406 19.41 10.34 15.87
C GLU A 406 18.07 10.30 16.62
N LEU A 407 17.68 9.11 17.11
CA LEU A 407 16.41 8.94 17.83
C LEU A 407 16.33 9.84 19.08
N SER A 408 17.42 9.97 19.84
CA SER A 408 17.51 10.83 21.03
C SER A 408 17.35 12.32 20.70
N GLU A 409 17.76 12.76 19.50
CA GLU A 409 17.56 14.13 19.04
C GLU A 409 16.10 14.41 18.61
N ILE A 410 15.38 13.39 18.14
CA ILE A 410 13.94 13.48 17.88
C ILE A 410 13.23 13.72 19.21
N ASN A 411 13.45 12.82 20.17
CA ASN A 411 12.97 12.90 21.55
C ASN A 411 13.89 12.06 22.45
N LEU A 412 14.37 12.63 23.56
CA LEU A 412 15.28 11.96 24.50
C LEU A 412 14.72 10.63 25.04
N ILE A 413 13.40 10.48 25.13
CA ILE A 413 12.74 9.26 25.60
C ILE A 413 12.93 8.10 24.60
N LEU A 414 13.24 8.39 23.34
CA LEU A 414 13.59 7.37 22.34
C LEU A 414 15.03 6.88 22.49
N GLU A 415 15.82 7.39 23.44
CA GLU A 415 17.14 6.81 23.73
C GLU A 415 16.97 5.54 24.57
N LYS A 416 17.48 4.41 24.05
CA LYS A 416 17.37 3.11 24.73
C LYS A 416 18.71 2.40 24.77
N ASP A 417 19.05 1.84 25.93
CA ASP A 417 20.23 0.99 26.07
C ASP A 417 20.04 -0.30 25.27
N ILE A 418 20.99 -0.59 24.38
CA ILE A 418 20.92 -1.73 23.46
C ILE A 418 20.95 -3.08 24.19
N LYS A 419 21.61 -3.17 25.35
CA LYS A 419 21.65 -4.40 26.16
C LYS A 419 20.33 -4.61 26.85
N LEU A 420 19.76 -3.56 27.47
CA LEU A 420 18.43 -3.64 28.07
C LEU A 420 17.39 -4.02 27.01
N PHE A 421 17.47 -3.43 25.82
CA PHE A 421 16.59 -3.78 24.71
C PHE A 421 16.75 -5.26 24.28
N ALA A 422 17.98 -5.75 24.17
CA ALA A 422 18.25 -7.15 23.86
C ALA A 422 17.74 -8.11 24.95
N GLU A 423 17.89 -7.73 26.23
CA GLU A 423 17.37 -8.48 27.37
C GLU A 423 15.84 -8.55 27.36
N GLN A 424 15.15 -7.47 26.95
CA GLN A 424 13.71 -7.49 26.76
C GLN A 424 13.30 -8.42 25.60
N LEU A 425 14.05 -8.41 24.50
CA LEU A 425 13.80 -9.31 23.37
C LEU A 425 13.97 -10.80 23.72
N LEU A 426 14.88 -11.15 24.63
CA LEU A 426 15.06 -12.54 25.11
C LEU A 426 13.77 -13.15 25.66
N SER A 427 12.90 -12.34 26.27
CA SER A 427 11.65 -12.81 26.84
C SER A 427 10.68 -13.38 25.79
N LEU A 428 10.72 -12.84 24.57
CA LEU A 428 9.92 -13.30 23.44
C LEU A 428 10.68 -14.30 22.56
N TYR A 429 12.01 -14.20 22.52
CA TYR A 429 12.87 -14.97 21.62
C TYR A 429 14.04 -15.62 22.37
N PRO A 430 13.82 -16.79 23.02
CA PRO A 430 14.79 -17.42 23.91
C PRO A 430 16.11 -17.88 23.25
N THR A 431 16.16 -17.93 21.91
CA THR A 431 17.34 -18.33 21.13
C THR A 431 18.33 -17.19 20.91
N LEU A 432 18.00 -15.96 21.30
CA LEU A 432 18.88 -14.81 21.15
C LEU A 432 20.10 -14.95 22.10
N ASP A 433 21.32 -14.77 21.58
CA ASP A 433 22.54 -14.90 22.37
C ASP A 433 23.15 -13.52 22.68
N VAL A 434 22.76 -12.92 23.81
CA VAL A 434 23.24 -11.60 24.25
C VAL A 434 24.74 -11.55 24.56
N SER A 435 25.45 -12.70 24.58
CA SER A 435 26.90 -12.73 24.75
C SER A 435 27.66 -12.41 23.45
N ARG A 436 26.99 -12.46 22.30
CA ARG A 436 27.53 -12.12 20.98
C ARG A 436 27.24 -10.66 20.62
N ASN A 437 27.62 -10.26 19.41
CA ASN A 437 27.22 -8.96 18.87
C ASN A 437 25.69 -8.86 18.81
N ILE A 438 25.11 -8.07 19.69
CA ILE A 438 23.66 -7.90 19.84
C ILE A 438 22.99 -7.49 18.53
N GLN A 439 23.62 -6.60 17.76
CA GLN A 439 23.07 -6.11 16.50
C GLN A 439 22.98 -7.24 15.45
N GLU A 440 24.02 -8.07 15.36
CA GLU A 440 23.98 -9.26 14.50
C GLU A 440 22.88 -10.25 14.94
N GLN A 441 22.71 -10.44 16.25
CA GLN A 441 21.66 -11.31 16.77
C GLN A 441 20.25 -10.80 16.46
N ILE A 442 19.98 -9.50 16.62
CA ILE A 442 18.71 -8.88 16.24
C ILE A 442 18.45 -9.04 14.74
N PHE A 443 19.49 -8.90 13.91
CA PHE A 443 19.39 -9.12 12.47
C PHE A 443 19.01 -10.57 12.11
N TYR A 444 19.73 -11.56 12.66
CA TYR A 444 19.39 -12.98 12.46
C TYR A 444 17.98 -13.31 12.95
N PHE A 445 17.58 -12.73 14.07
CA PHE A 445 16.24 -12.85 14.60
C PHE A 445 15.18 -12.32 13.63
N SER A 446 15.34 -11.07 13.16
CA SER A 446 14.45 -10.42 12.19
C SER A 446 14.32 -11.26 10.91
N LYS A 447 15.43 -11.81 10.42
CA LYS A 447 15.46 -12.70 9.25
C LYS A 447 14.65 -13.99 9.48
N ASN A 448 14.81 -14.63 10.63
CA ASN A 448 14.08 -15.85 10.98
C ASN A 448 12.58 -15.61 11.16
N ASP A 449 12.17 -14.53 11.84
CA ASP A 449 10.76 -14.15 11.99
C ASP A 449 10.11 -13.91 10.62
N LYS A 450 10.79 -13.15 9.76
CA LYS A 450 10.34 -12.90 8.38
C LYS A 450 10.16 -14.19 7.59
N LEU A 451 11.12 -15.12 7.68
CA LEU A 451 11.04 -16.42 6.99
C LEU A 451 9.87 -17.28 7.49
N GLN A 452 9.60 -17.31 8.80
CA GLN A 452 8.46 -18.04 9.37
C GLN A 452 7.13 -17.47 8.89
N ARG A 453 6.98 -16.13 8.95
CA ARG A 453 5.79 -15.43 8.47
C ARG A 453 5.59 -15.61 6.97
N PHE A 454 6.67 -15.59 6.18
CA PHE A 454 6.58 -15.86 4.74
C PHE A 454 6.07 -17.27 4.47
N ASN A 455 6.57 -18.26 5.20
CA ASN A 455 6.10 -19.64 5.07
C ASN A 455 4.63 -19.79 5.45
N GLN A 456 4.17 -19.12 6.51
CA GLN A 456 2.75 -19.09 6.87
C GLN A 456 1.89 -18.45 5.78
N LEU A 457 2.36 -17.34 5.17
CA LEU A 457 1.68 -16.70 4.04
C LEU A 457 1.53 -17.66 2.86
N ILE A 458 2.61 -18.36 2.48
CA ILE A 458 2.56 -19.38 1.42
C ILE A 458 1.57 -20.49 1.77
N ASP A 459 1.66 -21.04 2.97
CA ASP A 459 0.82 -22.18 3.36
C ASP A 459 -0.67 -21.77 3.42
N THR A 460 -0.95 -20.50 3.69
CA THR A 460 -2.32 -19.94 3.74
C THR A 460 -2.89 -19.64 2.36
N HIS A 461 -2.12 -18.97 1.49
CA HIS A 461 -2.66 -18.41 0.24
C HIS A 461 -2.10 -19.07 -1.03
N PHE A 462 -0.87 -19.57 -1.00
CA PHE A 462 -0.10 -20.00 -2.17
C PHE A 462 0.19 -21.50 -2.17
N SER A 463 -0.81 -22.31 -1.86
CA SER A 463 -0.77 -23.77 -2.07
C SER A 463 -0.52 -24.11 -3.55
N THR A 464 -0.08 -25.34 -3.84
CA THR A 464 0.06 -25.84 -5.22
C THR A 464 -1.20 -25.63 -6.06
N THR A 465 -2.38 -25.85 -5.49
CA THR A 465 -3.67 -25.63 -6.16
C THR A 465 -3.89 -24.15 -6.41
N SER A 466 -3.73 -23.30 -5.38
CA SER A 466 -3.89 -21.84 -5.52
C SER A 466 -2.96 -21.24 -6.58
N LEU A 467 -1.68 -21.64 -6.56
CA LEU A 467 -0.70 -21.19 -7.55
C LEU A 467 -1.10 -21.63 -8.95
N SER A 468 -1.59 -22.85 -9.11
CA SER A 468 -2.03 -23.36 -10.41
C SER A 468 -3.25 -22.59 -10.96
N GLU A 469 -4.19 -22.21 -10.10
CA GLU A 469 -5.33 -21.35 -10.44
C GLU A 469 -4.89 -19.93 -10.84
N LEU A 470 -4.02 -19.31 -10.03
CA LEU A 470 -3.46 -17.99 -10.32
C LEU A 470 -2.67 -17.98 -11.64
N PHE A 471 -1.85 -19.00 -11.88
CA PHE A 471 -1.15 -19.16 -13.16
C PHE A 471 -2.10 -19.35 -14.35
N ALA A 472 -3.23 -20.06 -14.16
CA ALA A 472 -4.24 -20.17 -15.20
C ALA A 472 -4.86 -18.80 -15.54
N HIS A 473 -5.14 -17.97 -14.54
CA HIS A 473 -5.60 -16.60 -14.76
C HIS A 473 -4.55 -15.73 -15.48
N ILE A 474 -3.26 -15.91 -15.17
CA ILE A 474 -2.16 -15.23 -15.87
C ILE A 474 -2.14 -15.60 -17.35
N VAL A 475 -2.23 -16.90 -17.67
CA VAL A 475 -2.27 -17.39 -19.06
C VAL A 475 -3.51 -16.85 -19.78
N ALA A 476 -4.66 -16.80 -19.11
CA ALA A 476 -5.92 -16.32 -19.67
C ALA A 476 -6.06 -14.78 -19.72
N ARG A 477 -5.09 -14.03 -19.17
CA ARG A 477 -5.13 -12.56 -19.03
C ARG A 477 -6.35 -12.07 -18.24
N GLU A 478 -6.75 -12.82 -17.23
CA GLU A 478 -7.86 -12.50 -16.33
C GLU A 478 -7.37 -11.67 -15.11
N ASP A 479 -6.79 -10.50 -15.39
CA ASP A 479 -6.09 -9.65 -14.42
C ASP A 479 -6.97 -9.31 -13.19
N ASP A 480 -8.26 -9.03 -13.40
CA ASP A 480 -9.21 -8.75 -12.31
C ASP A 480 -9.38 -9.93 -11.34
N LYS A 481 -9.30 -11.18 -11.82
CA LYS A 481 -9.40 -12.35 -10.94
C LYS A 481 -8.15 -12.53 -10.08
N ILE A 482 -6.99 -12.14 -10.60
CA ILE A 482 -5.72 -12.14 -9.85
C ILE A 482 -5.77 -11.08 -8.75
N LEU A 483 -6.17 -9.85 -9.10
CA LEU A 483 -6.22 -8.72 -8.17
C LEU A 483 -7.23 -8.90 -7.04
N ASN A 484 -8.28 -9.72 -7.27
CA ASN A 484 -9.30 -10.02 -6.27
C ASN A 484 -9.15 -11.44 -5.66
N TYR A 485 -8.04 -12.13 -5.93
CA TYR A 485 -7.86 -13.51 -5.48
C TYR A 485 -7.74 -13.59 -3.96
N GLN A 486 -8.65 -14.33 -3.31
CA GLN A 486 -8.66 -14.58 -1.86
C GLN A 486 -8.49 -13.33 -0.97
N ASN A 487 -8.98 -12.16 -1.42
CA ASN A 487 -8.83 -10.87 -0.72
C ASN A 487 -7.38 -10.44 -0.43
N ILE A 488 -6.40 -10.97 -1.18
CA ILE A 488 -5.01 -10.51 -1.07
C ILE A 488 -4.93 -9.07 -1.57
N ASN A 489 -4.42 -8.17 -0.73
CA ASN A 489 -4.30 -6.76 -1.06
C ASN A 489 -2.99 -6.47 -1.82
N TRP A 490 -3.01 -6.66 -3.14
CA TRP A 490 -1.86 -6.37 -3.99
C TRP A 490 -1.59 -4.86 -4.12
N ASP A 491 -0.40 -4.40 -3.75
CA ASP A 491 0.10 -3.04 -4.09
C ASP A 491 1.15 -3.07 -5.21
N ALA A 492 0.99 -4.00 -6.14
CA ALA A 492 1.88 -4.23 -7.28
C ALA A 492 1.10 -4.44 -8.59
N ASN A 493 1.78 -4.29 -9.73
CA ASN A 493 1.20 -4.55 -11.05
C ASN A 493 1.24 -6.05 -11.41
N ILE A 494 0.46 -6.47 -12.41
CA ILE A 494 0.34 -7.88 -12.83
C ILE A 494 1.69 -8.53 -13.19
N PRO A 495 2.61 -7.89 -13.96
CA PRO A 495 3.96 -8.42 -14.15
C PRO A 495 4.65 -8.76 -12.83
N THR A 496 4.65 -7.81 -11.88
CA THR A 496 5.30 -8.00 -10.58
C THR A 496 4.70 -9.13 -9.77
N ILE A 497 3.38 -9.27 -9.83
CA ILE A 497 2.67 -10.38 -9.21
C ILE A 497 3.09 -11.70 -9.87
N PHE A 498 3.21 -11.76 -11.19
CA PHE A 498 3.61 -12.98 -11.90
C PHE A 498 5.02 -13.44 -11.52
N GLU A 499 5.98 -12.53 -11.45
CA GLU A 499 7.34 -12.82 -10.97
C GLU A 499 7.32 -13.31 -9.51
N TYR A 500 6.56 -12.66 -8.62
CA TYR A 500 6.41 -13.08 -7.22
C TYR A 500 5.85 -14.50 -7.11
N LEU A 501 4.77 -14.81 -7.85
CA LEU A 501 4.17 -16.14 -7.89
C LEU A 501 5.13 -17.18 -8.46
N THR A 502 5.91 -16.83 -9.48
CA THR A 502 6.94 -17.70 -10.06
C THR A 502 8.07 -17.97 -9.05
N GLY A 503 8.48 -16.96 -8.28
CA GLY A 503 9.45 -17.11 -7.19
C GLY A 503 8.93 -18.02 -6.07
N ILE A 504 7.67 -17.89 -5.66
CA ILE A 504 7.05 -18.81 -4.69
C ILE A 504 6.98 -20.23 -5.25
N ALA A 505 6.54 -20.40 -6.50
CA ALA A 505 6.52 -21.70 -7.16
C ALA A 505 7.90 -22.36 -7.12
N TRP A 506 8.94 -21.60 -7.47
CA TRP A 506 10.31 -22.11 -7.46
C TRP A 506 10.79 -22.43 -6.04
N TYR A 507 10.44 -21.62 -5.05
CA TYR A 507 10.72 -21.89 -3.64
C TYR A 507 10.11 -23.21 -3.14
N LEU A 508 8.90 -23.56 -3.61
CA LEU A 508 8.29 -24.85 -3.32
C LEU A 508 8.98 -26.02 -4.06
N ILE A 509 9.39 -25.79 -5.31
CA ILE A 509 10.14 -26.77 -6.13
C ILE A 509 11.48 -27.14 -5.47
N THR A 510 12.08 -26.21 -4.74
CA THR A 510 13.38 -26.38 -4.07
C THR A 510 13.25 -26.90 -2.63
N ASN A 511 12.06 -27.35 -2.21
CA ASN A 511 11.79 -27.78 -0.83
C ASN A 511 12.14 -26.72 0.22
N LYS A 512 11.94 -25.42 -0.10
CA LYS A 512 12.17 -24.32 0.83
C LYS A 512 13.63 -24.27 1.38
N GLN A 513 14.61 -24.76 0.61
CA GLN A 513 15.99 -24.99 1.08
C GLN A 513 16.87 -23.74 1.25
N SER A 514 16.44 -22.56 0.78
CA SER A 514 17.13 -21.29 1.10
C SER A 514 16.15 -20.18 1.49
N ASP A 515 16.63 -18.99 1.82
CA ASP A 515 15.73 -17.89 2.17
C ASP A 515 15.04 -17.33 0.92
N ILE A 516 13.71 -17.35 0.89
CA ILE A 516 12.93 -16.78 -0.21
C ILE A 516 13.11 -15.28 -0.39
N ALA A 517 13.40 -14.55 0.69
CA ALA A 517 13.73 -13.13 0.59
C ALA A 517 15.10 -12.90 -0.06
N ASP A 518 16.01 -13.88 -0.01
CA ASP A 518 17.29 -13.83 -0.73
C ASP A 518 17.12 -14.22 -2.22
N PHE A 519 16.03 -14.93 -2.57
CA PHE A 519 15.72 -15.37 -3.94
C PHE A 519 14.96 -14.33 -4.76
N LEU A 520 13.99 -13.68 -4.14
CA LEU A 520 13.12 -12.68 -4.75
C LEU A 520 13.88 -11.37 -4.88
N ASN A 521 14.29 -10.99 -6.10
CA ASN A 521 14.97 -9.71 -6.34
C ASN A 521 13.97 -8.52 -6.38
N MET A 522 13.12 -8.45 -5.35
CA MET A 522 12.03 -7.49 -5.24
C MET A 522 11.85 -6.98 -3.82
N SER A 523 11.34 -5.75 -3.73
CA SER A 523 10.88 -5.19 -2.47
C SER A 523 9.54 -5.81 -2.09
N LEU A 524 9.47 -6.30 -0.86
CA LEU A 524 8.24 -6.77 -0.24
C LEU A 524 7.75 -5.74 0.76
N ASP A 525 6.44 -5.66 0.94
CA ASP A 525 5.83 -4.90 2.04
C ASP A 525 5.98 -5.65 3.37
N SER A 526 5.43 -5.06 4.43
CA SER A 526 5.44 -5.65 5.76
C SER A 526 4.57 -6.92 5.89
N ASN A 527 3.63 -7.15 4.98
CA ASN A 527 2.86 -8.38 4.85
C ASN A 527 3.55 -9.43 3.98
N LEU A 528 4.74 -9.11 3.46
CA LEU A 528 5.56 -9.97 2.61
C LEU A 528 4.99 -10.18 1.21
N LEU A 529 4.09 -9.30 0.78
CA LEU A 529 3.55 -9.20 -0.57
C LEU A 529 4.45 -8.31 -1.44
N PRO A 530 4.47 -8.49 -2.76
CA PRO A 530 5.33 -7.72 -3.64
C PRO A 530 4.88 -6.26 -3.71
N LEU A 531 5.86 -5.35 -3.70
CA LEU A 531 5.67 -3.96 -4.09
C LEU A 531 6.19 -3.73 -5.51
N ARG A 532 7.47 -4.08 -5.77
CA ARG A 532 8.16 -3.87 -7.06
C ARG A 532 9.54 -4.55 -7.11
N PHE A 533 10.09 -4.79 -8.30
CA PHE A 533 11.49 -5.22 -8.52
C PHE A 533 12.54 -4.23 -8.05
N ALA A 534 13.70 -4.77 -7.71
CA ALA A 534 14.95 -4.02 -7.83
C ALA A 534 15.13 -3.64 -9.32
N GLY A 535 15.25 -2.35 -9.63
CA GLY A 535 15.11 -1.92 -11.03
C GLY A 535 16.20 -2.42 -11.98
N GLY A 536 15.96 -2.23 -13.28
CA GLY A 536 16.56 -3.01 -14.37
C GLY A 536 18.08 -3.17 -14.39
N GLY A 537 18.54 -4.33 -14.88
CA GLY A 537 19.95 -4.68 -15.05
C GLY A 537 20.35 -6.01 -14.40
N GLN A 538 19.47 -6.58 -13.57
CA GLN A 538 19.60 -7.89 -12.92
C GLN A 538 18.40 -8.78 -13.29
N SER A 539 18.54 -10.09 -13.08
CA SER A 539 17.44 -11.05 -13.26
C SER A 539 16.34 -10.88 -12.21
N ASP A 540 15.13 -11.29 -12.56
CA ASP A 540 13.93 -11.12 -11.73
C ASP A 540 14.01 -11.95 -10.45
N ILE A 541 14.56 -13.16 -10.52
CA ILE A 541 14.77 -14.07 -9.38
C ILE A 541 16.17 -14.68 -9.51
N ILE A 542 16.93 -14.71 -8.41
CA ILE A 542 18.27 -15.32 -8.37
C ILE A 542 18.31 -16.36 -7.27
N CYS A 543 18.31 -17.64 -7.64
CA CYS A 543 18.45 -18.73 -6.68
C CYS A 543 19.92 -19.13 -6.54
N LYS A 544 20.53 -18.77 -5.41
CA LYS A 544 21.92 -19.14 -5.10
C LYS A 544 22.02 -20.57 -4.58
N TYR A 545 22.93 -21.35 -5.15
CA TYR A 545 23.25 -22.72 -4.71
C TYR A 545 24.76 -22.89 -4.51
N SER A 546 25.16 -23.96 -3.83
CA SER A 546 26.59 -24.27 -3.63
C SER A 546 27.37 -24.50 -4.93
N ASP A 547 26.69 -25.00 -5.98
CA ASP A 547 27.36 -25.49 -7.19
C ASP A 547 27.08 -24.61 -8.43
N GLU A 548 25.82 -24.22 -8.63
CA GLU A 548 25.34 -23.52 -9.84
C GLU A 548 24.08 -22.74 -9.52
N ASP A 549 24.13 -21.41 -9.66
CA ASP A 549 23.02 -20.51 -9.44
C ASP A 549 21.98 -20.59 -10.58
N ILE A 550 20.74 -20.23 -10.29
CA ILE A 550 19.65 -20.15 -11.27
C ILE A 550 19.18 -18.71 -11.36
N LEU A 551 19.17 -18.16 -12.57
CA LEU A 551 18.55 -16.88 -12.88
C LEU A 551 17.20 -17.18 -13.53
N ILE A 552 16.09 -16.80 -12.89
CA ILE A 552 14.76 -16.97 -13.49
C ILE A 552 14.33 -15.61 -14.02
N GLU A 553 13.99 -15.59 -15.31
CA GLU A 553 13.53 -14.42 -16.06
C GLU A 553 12.09 -14.69 -16.50
N VAL A 554 11.19 -13.77 -16.23
CA VAL A 554 9.76 -13.98 -16.30
C VAL A 554 9.12 -12.86 -17.12
N THR A 555 8.25 -13.21 -18.07
CA THR A 555 7.62 -12.19 -18.91
C THR A 555 6.16 -12.48 -19.24
N LEU A 556 5.36 -11.42 -19.29
CA LEU A 556 4.00 -11.44 -19.83
C LEU A 556 3.95 -10.99 -21.30
N SER A 557 5.09 -10.65 -21.91
CA SER A 557 5.16 -10.19 -23.29
C SER A 557 4.85 -11.32 -24.28
N ASN A 558 4.19 -10.96 -25.38
CA ASN A 558 3.84 -11.84 -26.49
C ASN A 558 4.41 -11.33 -27.83
N ASP A 559 4.44 -12.22 -28.82
CA ASP A 559 4.80 -11.93 -30.22
C ASP A 559 6.13 -11.15 -30.38
N GLU A 560 6.17 -10.18 -31.30
CA GLU A 560 7.38 -9.38 -31.59
C GLU A 560 7.92 -8.60 -30.38
N ASN A 561 7.04 -8.26 -29.42
CA ASN A 561 7.47 -7.56 -28.21
C ASN A 561 8.35 -8.45 -27.34
N GLN A 562 8.08 -9.76 -27.25
CA GLN A 562 8.91 -10.68 -26.48
C GLN A 562 10.35 -10.74 -27.01
N ARG A 563 10.51 -10.75 -28.34
CA ARG A 563 11.86 -10.71 -28.92
C ARG A 563 12.62 -9.43 -28.56
N ARG A 564 11.95 -8.27 -28.65
CA ARG A 564 12.55 -6.98 -28.30
C ARG A 564 12.89 -6.88 -26.81
N MET A 565 12.03 -7.43 -25.97
CA MET A 565 12.11 -7.27 -24.52
C MET A 565 13.00 -8.32 -23.84
N GLU A 566 13.14 -9.52 -24.39
CA GLU A 566 13.71 -10.64 -23.61
C GLU A 566 15.00 -11.20 -24.19
N LEU A 567 15.18 -11.20 -25.52
CA LEU A 567 16.33 -11.88 -26.12
C LEU A 567 17.67 -11.27 -25.68
N GLU A 568 17.79 -9.94 -25.74
CA GLU A 568 18.99 -9.23 -25.26
C GLU A 568 19.07 -9.22 -23.73
N PRO A 569 18.01 -8.88 -22.97
CA PRO A 569 18.14 -8.77 -21.52
C PRO A 569 18.47 -10.08 -20.82
N VAL A 570 17.78 -11.18 -21.15
CA VAL A 570 18.03 -12.50 -20.53
C VAL A 570 19.47 -12.97 -20.78
N SER A 571 19.93 -12.87 -22.03
CA SER A 571 21.31 -13.26 -22.38
C SER A 571 22.35 -12.32 -21.74
N ARG A 572 22.06 -11.02 -21.64
CA ARG A 572 22.91 -10.04 -20.96
C ARG A 572 22.99 -10.27 -19.47
N HIS A 573 21.89 -10.54 -18.78
CA HIS A 573 21.87 -10.79 -17.34
C HIS A 573 22.72 -12.03 -17.01
N LEU A 574 22.45 -13.15 -17.68
CA LEU A 574 23.23 -14.37 -17.49
C LEU A 574 24.71 -14.21 -17.88
N GLY A 575 24.97 -13.57 -19.03
CA GLY A 575 26.33 -13.33 -19.51
C GLY A 575 27.15 -12.49 -18.53
N ARG A 576 26.58 -11.39 -18.01
CA ARG A 576 27.24 -10.53 -17.01
C ARG A 576 27.42 -11.22 -15.68
N TYR A 577 26.42 -11.97 -15.22
CA TYR A 577 26.49 -12.71 -13.96
C TYR A 577 27.63 -13.73 -13.98
N ARG A 578 27.82 -14.44 -15.11
CA ARG A 578 28.94 -15.37 -15.31
C ARG A 578 30.28 -14.68 -15.50
N LEU A 579 30.33 -13.54 -16.21
CA LEU A 579 31.55 -12.73 -16.34
C LEU A 579 32.06 -12.21 -14.99
N ALA A 580 31.17 -12.00 -14.01
CA ALA A 580 31.53 -11.66 -12.65
C ALA A 580 32.11 -12.85 -11.84
N GLY A 581 32.24 -14.04 -12.44
CA GLY A 581 32.85 -15.22 -11.83
C GLY A 581 31.86 -16.22 -11.24
N ASN A 582 30.55 -15.98 -11.35
CA ASN A 582 29.54 -16.90 -10.82
C ASN A 582 29.23 -18.04 -11.81
N ASN A 583 29.03 -19.26 -11.31
CA ASN A 583 28.53 -20.36 -12.12
C ASN A 583 27.00 -20.34 -12.12
N ALA A 584 26.36 -20.18 -13.28
CA ALA A 584 24.92 -20.03 -13.36
C ALA A 584 24.34 -20.43 -14.71
N TYR A 585 23.04 -20.72 -14.72
CA TYR A 585 22.20 -20.80 -15.92
C TYR A 585 20.88 -20.05 -15.75
N ALA A 586 20.19 -19.81 -16.86
CA ALA A 586 18.90 -19.11 -16.85
C ALA A 586 17.73 -20.05 -17.13
N ILE A 587 16.60 -19.76 -16.49
CA ILE A 587 15.28 -20.32 -16.80
C ILE A 587 14.41 -19.17 -17.26
N PHE A 588 13.87 -19.28 -18.47
CA PHE A 588 12.97 -18.27 -19.01
C PHE A 588 11.53 -18.77 -18.94
N VAL A 589 10.65 -18.01 -18.28
CA VAL A 589 9.25 -18.40 -18.03
C VAL A 589 8.30 -17.40 -18.68
N ALA A 590 7.40 -17.90 -19.52
CA ALA A 590 6.37 -17.06 -20.16
C ALA A 590 5.07 -17.83 -20.41
N PRO A 591 3.89 -17.18 -20.49
CA PRO A 591 2.66 -17.82 -20.93
C PRO A 591 2.76 -18.38 -22.36
N TYR A 592 3.53 -17.69 -23.21
CA TYR A 592 3.78 -18.03 -24.61
C TYR A 592 5.28 -17.90 -24.91
N LEU A 593 5.84 -18.83 -25.69
CA LEU A 593 7.25 -18.80 -26.10
C LEU A 593 7.33 -18.51 -27.60
N ASP A 594 7.87 -17.34 -27.97
CA ASP A 594 8.06 -16.98 -29.37
C ASP A 594 9.10 -17.88 -30.04
N PRO A 595 8.82 -18.44 -31.24
CA PRO A 595 9.75 -19.31 -31.94
C PRO A 595 11.14 -18.71 -32.19
N ASN A 596 11.22 -17.40 -32.50
CA ASN A 596 12.50 -16.75 -32.78
C ASN A 596 13.29 -16.46 -31.49
N VAL A 597 12.60 -16.20 -30.38
CA VAL A 597 13.23 -16.13 -29.06
C VAL A 597 13.84 -17.48 -28.69
N LEU A 598 13.11 -18.58 -28.91
CA LEU A 598 13.63 -19.93 -28.67
C LEU A 598 14.87 -20.23 -29.51
N VAL A 599 14.84 -19.92 -30.81
CA VAL A 599 16.01 -20.06 -31.69
C VAL A 599 17.20 -19.22 -31.20
N GLY A 600 16.92 -17.99 -30.76
CA GLY A 600 17.93 -17.10 -30.19
C GLY A 600 18.57 -17.66 -28.92
N PHE A 601 17.76 -18.04 -27.92
CA PHE A 601 18.24 -18.67 -26.68
C PHE A 601 19.03 -19.94 -26.93
N ARG A 602 18.55 -20.81 -27.84
CA ARG A 602 19.27 -22.04 -28.18
C ARG A 602 20.62 -21.75 -28.84
N SER A 603 20.69 -20.73 -29.68
CA SER A 603 21.94 -20.33 -30.35
C SER A 603 23.03 -19.94 -29.35
N TYR A 604 22.68 -19.32 -28.21
CA TYR A 604 23.65 -18.92 -27.19
C TYR A 604 24.41 -20.09 -26.54
N LYS A 605 23.95 -21.34 -26.67
CA LYS A 605 24.74 -22.54 -26.33
C LYS A 605 26.06 -22.60 -27.09
N TYR A 606 26.10 -22.06 -28.31
CA TYR A 606 27.24 -22.14 -29.23
C TYR A 606 27.96 -20.81 -29.44
N LEU A 607 27.50 -19.73 -28.78
CA LEU A 607 28.06 -18.39 -28.92
C LEU A 607 28.89 -17.99 -27.70
N ASN A 608 29.76 -16.99 -27.91
CA ASN A 608 30.46 -16.28 -26.85
C ASN A 608 29.70 -15.01 -26.47
N TYR A 609 29.70 -14.69 -25.18
CA TYR A 609 29.26 -13.42 -24.63
C TYR A 609 30.47 -12.67 -24.09
N TYR A 610 30.80 -11.53 -24.72
CA TYR A 610 31.99 -10.74 -24.41
C TYR A 610 31.72 -9.69 -23.32
N ASP A 611 32.73 -9.40 -22.51
CA ASP A 611 32.73 -8.22 -21.66
C ASP A 611 32.84 -6.96 -22.54
N ARG A 612 31.91 -6.03 -22.33
CA ARG A 612 31.85 -4.76 -23.08
C ARG A 612 33.06 -3.86 -22.79
N LYS A 613 33.66 -3.96 -21.60
CA LYS A 613 34.81 -3.15 -21.18
C LYS A 613 36.14 -3.80 -21.53
N ASP A 614 36.19 -5.13 -21.63
CA ASP A 614 37.37 -5.90 -21.99
C ASP A 614 37.03 -7.08 -22.91
N THR A 615 37.16 -6.88 -24.22
CA THR A 615 36.85 -7.91 -25.23
C THR A 615 37.79 -9.12 -25.23
N SER A 616 38.85 -9.13 -24.40
CA SER A 616 39.64 -10.34 -24.16
C SER A 616 38.96 -11.31 -23.18
N ASN A 617 38.02 -10.82 -22.37
CA ASN A 617 37.22 -11.61 -21.44
C ASN A 617 35.86 -11.97 -22.06
N PHE A 618 35.48 -13.24 -21.98
CA PHE A 618 34.19 -13.74 -22.46
C PHE A 618 33.77 -15.01 -21.72
N VAL A 619 32.48 -15.30 -21.76
CA VAL A 619 31.91 -16.59 -21.36
C VAL A 619 31.32 -17.29 -22.57
N SER A 620 31.55 -18.60 -22.69
CA SER A 620 31.00 -19.42 -23.77
C SER A 620 29.80 -20.21 -23.30
N GLY A 621 28.86 -20.44 -24.21
CA GLY A 621 27.75 -21.37 -24.03
C GLY A 621 26.85 -20.97 -22.88
N LEU A 622 25.94 -20.02 -23.12
CA LEU A 622 24.92 -19.68 -22.14
C LEU A 622 23.84 -20.76 -22.13
N LYS A 623 23.65 -21.40 -20.98
CA LYS A 623 22.58 -22.35 -20.73
C LYS A 623 21.30 -21.59 -20.38
N ILE A 624 20.33 -21.61 -21.29
CA ILE A 624 19.01 -20.96 -21.13
C ILE A 624 17.95 -22.03 -21.37
N ILE A 625 17.14 -22.34 -20.35
CA ILE A 625 16.07 -23.34 -20.40
C ILE A 625 14.71 -22.61 -20.48
N PRO A 626 14.00 -22.67 -21.61
CA PRO A 626 12.69 -22.04 -21.75
C PRO A 626 11.59 -22.96 -21.22
N LEU A 627 10.67 -22.40 -20.43
CA LEU A 627 9.49 -23.06 -19.86
C LEU A 627 8.25 -22.19 -20.09
N THR A 628 7.13 -22.83 -20.40
CA THR A 628 5.83 -22.17 -20.35
C THR A 628 5.30 -22.13 -18.92
N VAL A 629 4.33 -21.26 -18.65
CA VAL A 629 3.57 -21.30 -17.39
C VAL A 629 2.90 -22.67 -17.17
N GLU A 630 2.47 -23.34 -18.23
CA GLU A 630 1.92 -24.70 -18.16
C GLU A 630 3.00 -25.75 -17.78
N ASP A 631 4.26 -25.54 -18.13
CA ASP A 631 5.36 -26.38 -17.64
C ASP A 631 5.57 -26.20 -16.13
N ILE A 632 5.50 -24.97 -15.63
CA ILE A 632 5.61 -24.68 -14.18
C ILE A 632 4.45 -25.32 -13.42
N LYS A 633 3.21 -25.17 -13.92
CA LYS A 633 2.03 -25.83 -13.34
C LYS A 633 2.22 -27.34 -13.28
N PHE A 634 2.63 -27.96 -14.38
CA PHE A 634 2.89 -29.41 -14.43
C PHE A 634 3.93 -29.86 -13.40
N ILE A 635 5.03 -29.09 -13.26
CA ILE A 635 6.08 -29.36 -12.27
C ILE A 635 5.53 -29.32 -10.85
N LEU A 636 4.71 -28.30 -10.52
CA LEU A 636 4.11 -28.14 -9.21
C LEU A 636 3.09 -29.25 -8.90
N GLU A 637 2.17 -29.52 -9.81
CA GLU A 637 1.09 -30.52 -9.66
C GLU A 637 1.63 -31.94 -9.47
N ASN A 638 2.77 -32.26 -10.10
CA ASN A 638 3.45 -33.55 -9.97
C ASN A 638 4.56 -33.56 -8.92
N ASN A 639 4.69 -32.48 -8.13
CA ASN A 639 5.67 -32.35 -7.05
C ASN A 639 7.12 -32.65 -7.48
N LEU A 640 7.48 -32.25 -8.70
CA LEU A 640 8.81 -32.47 -9.26
C LEU A 640 9.82 -31.54 -8.57
N LYS A 641 10.75 -32.13 -7.81
CA LYS A 641 11.75 -31.39 -7.04
C LYS A 641 12.94 -30.95 -7.89
N TYR A 642 13.55 -29.84 -7.48
CA TYR A 642 14.68 -29.24 -8.19
C TYR A 642 15.82 -30.25 -8.43
N GLU A 643 16.11 -31.13 -7.48
CA GLU A 643 17.14 -32.17 -7.63
C GLU A 643 16.93 -33.04 -8.88
N LYS A 644 15.68 -33.41 -9.18
CA LYS A 644 15.32 -34.19 -10.38
C LYS A 644 15.36 -33.33 -11.65
N LEU A 645 14.92 -32.07 -11.54
CA LEU A 645 14.93 -31.13 -12.65
C LEU A 645 16.35 -30.74 -13.06
N LYS A 646 17.28 -30.57 -12.11
CA LYS A 646 18.69 -30.21 -12.37
C LYS A 646 19.34 -31.20 -13.35
N SER A 647 19.20 -32.50 -13.10
CA SER A 647 19.71 -33.53 -14.01
C SER A 647 19.00 -33.52 -15.37
N CYS A 648 17.69 -33.27 -15.39
CA CYS A 648 16.94 -33.15 -16.64
C CYS A 648 17.42 -31.95 -17.47
N PHE A 649 17.57 -30.77 -16.86
CA PHE A 649 18.01 -29.54 -17.51
C PHE A 649 19.43 -29.65 -18.04
N GLU A 650 20.32 -30.36 -17.36
CA GLU A 650 21.66 -30.63 -17.90
C GLU A 650 21.58 -31.49 -19.16
N ASN A 651 20.81 -32.59 -19.14
CA ASN A 651 20.61 -33.43 -20.32
C ASN A 651 19.93 -32.68 -21.47
N LEU A 652 19.01 -31.76 -21.17
CA LEU A 652 18.37 -30.90 -22.15
C LEU A 652 19.35 -29.92 -22.77
N TYR A 653 20.21 -29.31 -21.95
CA TYR A 653 21.25 -28.43 -22.44
C TYR A 653 22.21 -29.16 -23.39
N GLN A 654 22.63 -30.38 -23.05
CA GLN A 654 23.58 -31.18 -23.85
C GLN A 654 23.02 -31.73 -25.17
N ASP A 655 21.69 -31.74 -25.37
CA ASP A 655 21.05 -32.21 -26.60
C ASP A 655 21.64 -31.56 -27.87
N ASP A 656 21.59 -32.22 -29.03
CA ASP A 656 22.23 -31.74 -30.27
C ASP A 656 21.29 -30.96 -31.21
N GLU A 657 19.98 -30.88 -30.93
CA GLU A 657 19.06 -30.09 -31.73
C GLU A 657 19.44 -28.60 -31.68
N LYS A 658 19.63 -28.00 -32.86
CA LYS A 658 20.13 -26.62 -33.01
C LYS A 658 18.99 -25.62 -33.16
N ASP A 659 17.87 -26.05 -33.74
CA ASP A 659 16.69 -25.22 -33.87
C ASP A 659 15.97 -25.15 -32.51
N GLY A 660 15.98 -23.98 -31.88
CA GLY A 660 15.41 -23.81 -30.54
C GLY A 660 13.90 -24.11 -30.46
N PHE A 661 13.15 -23.87 -31.54
CA PHE A 661 11.73 -24.17 -31.59
C PHE A 661 11.48 -25.68 -31.69
N GLN A 662 12.24 -26.39 -32.53
CA GLN A 662 12.17 -27.85 -32.59
C GLN A 662 12.68 -28.50 -31.29
N TRP A 663 13.76 -27.96 -30.71
CA TRP A 663 14.31 -28.43 -29.44
C TRP A 663 13.27 -28.31 -28.32
N TYR A 664 12.56 -27.18 -28.21
CA TYR A 664 11.53 -27.05 -27.19
C TYR A 664 10.38 -28.07 -27.37
N ASN A 665 9.80 -28.13 -28.57
CA ASN A 665 8.61 -28.95 -28.84
C ASN A 665 8.89 -30.46 -28.84
N ASN A 666 10.03 -30.88 -29.38
CA ASN A 666 10.33 -32.31 -29.56
C ASN A 666 11.18 -32.88 -28.42
N VAL A 667 11.87 -32.03 -27.66
CA VAL A 667 12.83 -32.47 -26.64
C VAL A 667 12.50 -31.93 -25.25
N VAL A 668 12.48 -30.61 -25.05
CA VAL A 668 12.29 -30.00 -23.72
C VAL A 668 10.95 -30.37 -23.11
N ASN A 669 9.85 -30.00 -23.78
CA ASN A 669 8.51 -30.21 -23.25
C ASN A 669 8.21 -31.72 -23.04
N PRO A 670 8.48 -32.63 -24.01
CA PRO A 670 8.26 -34.06 -23.81
C PRO A 670 9.11 -34.66 -22.68
N LYS A 671 10.40 -34.32 -22.57
CA LYS A 671 11.26 -34.86 -21.50
C LYS A 671 10.79 -34.42 -20.12
N ILE A 672 10.34 -33.18 -19.96
CA ILE A 672 9.76 -32.70 -18.68
C ILE A 672 8.51 -33.51 -18.33
N ARG A 673 7.60 -33.74 -19.30
CA ARG A 673 6.39 -34.54 -19.06
C ARG A 673 6.70 -35.99 -18.70
N LEU A 674 7.76 -36.56 -19.24
CA LEU A 674 8.21 -37.93 -18.94
C LEU A 674 8.84 -38.09 -17.55
N LEU A 675 9.14 -37.01 -16.81
CA LEU A 675 9.69 -37.12 -15.46
C LEU A 675 8.68 -37.69 -14.45
N CYS A 676 7.39 -37.79 -14.77
CA CYS A 676 6.37 -38.32 -13.86
C CYS A 676 6.02 -39.79 -14.11
N SER A 677 6.43 -40.31 -15.27
CA SER A 677 6.38 -41.74 -15.63
C SER A 677 7.63 -42.46 -15.17
#